data_AF-A0A1A6BCH5-F1
#
_entry.id   AF-A0A1A6BCH5-F1
#
_cell.length_a   1.000
_cell.length_b   1.000
_cell.length_c   1.000
_cell.angle_alpha   90.00
_cell.angle_beta   90.00
_cell.angle_gamma   90.00
#
_symmetry.space_group_name_H-M   'P 1'
#
loop_
_entity.id
_entity.type
_entity.pdbx_description
1 polymer ?
#
loop_
_entity_poly.entity_id
_entity_poly.type
_entity_poly.pdbx_seq_one_letter_code
_entity_poly.pdbx_strand_id
1 'polypeptide(L)'
;MAAPELLAAAAADVAGIGSSLRAANSAAAVPTTAVLAAAGDEVSVAIASLFSSHGEAYQALNKQAAAFQTEFARALGQGGAAYGLAEAVNASPLQVLEEQVLALINAPTNLLLGRPLIGNGTDGAPGTGQNGGGGGILWGNGGNGGSGAPGGAGGAGGAAGLLGAGGVGGAGGVGGGAGGAGGTGGWLWGNGGTGGAGAIGAAGINGGAGGAGGSALLFGSGGAGGMGGSGAAGTTGTAGDPGTATQAGGVGGVGGKGSHAGMGGAGGNGGLVYGAGGAGGSGGVGGAGGTGGVGGTGWDATTAGAAGGHGGNSGSGGDGGNGGMGGAGGRGSTLFGAAGANGNGGAGGAGGNAGAPGDGGTGGAGNATVTQGGDGGNGGNPGGVGIGGNGGGAGGPGGTPGTSGAVGTVIPGNGGNGGIGGQGYDAAGDPLAGPATSGGKGGHGGYGGSYGRGGAGGAGGNATTGGNGGDGGFGGSSGAFGGVGGAGGAGGDGAGTGNGGNGGAGGDGTSSGAGPAAVGGAGGAGGGTATGRGGNGGAGGFASSNGAGDAVGGAGGAGGIGAGGGGNGGAGGAAANNGTGNATGGAGADGVTAGLAGNGGKGGDGGGAFVVNALSTAKATGGVAGIGGDGINGGAGGTGGSAFTAGTGAVTPTDGGAGGAGFGGTAGAGGAGGNAQVSNSTSTVAPVGGHGGTGGFGTNGGRGGDGGAASTSGTGSATSGTGGKGGDGTGGIGGSGGNGGTASISNGTSTATATAGDGGAGGKAANGGNGGTGGSATTNGTGHVNPGTGGRGGDGFVGAGGAGGDGGNATITNANSTVSPVGGTGGAGGTGIDNGGVFSARGGTGGTAQTISSSATTTATGGMG
;
A
#
# COMPACT_ATOMS: atom_id res chain seq x y z
N MET A 1 -22.44 -54.30 33.92
CA MET A 1 -22.04 -53.41 35.03
C MET A 1 -21.99 -52.00 34.48
N ALA A 2 -22.89 -51.12 34.92
CA ALA A 2 -22.72 -49.69 34.72
C ALA A 2 -21.68 -49.20 35.75
N ALA A 3 -20.88 -48.19 35.42
CA ALA A 3 -19.87 -47.63 36.33
C ALA A 3 -20.32 -46.22 36.76
N PRO A 4 -21.01 -46.08 37.90
CA PRO A 4 -21.45 -44.79 38.42
C PRO A 4 -20.29 -43.79 38.56
N GLU A 5 -19.09 -44.27 38.89
CA GLU A 5 -17.88 -43.48 39.00
C GLU A 5 -17.44 -42.88 37.66
N LEU A 6 -17.64 -43.59 36.54
CA LEU A 6 -17.35 -43.05 35.21
C LEU A 6 -18.37 -41.97 34.80
N LEU A 7 -19.63 -42.09 35.22
CA LEU A 7 -20.66 -41.06 35.00
C LEU A 7 -20.44 -39.83 35.90
N ALA A 8 -19.99 -40.02 37.14
CA ALA A 8 -19.62 -38.94 38.05
C ALA A 8 -18.33 -38.23 37.59
N ALA A 9 -17.33 -38.98 37.13
CA ALA A 9 -16.12 -38.43 36.51
C ALA A 9 -16.48 -37.66 35.24
N ALA A 10 -17.32 -38.21 34.36
CA ALA A 10 -17.78 -37.50 33.17
C ALA A 10 -18.60 -36.25 33.51
N ALA A 11 -19.44 -36.27 34.55
CA ALA A 11 -20.18 -35.10 35.01
C ALA A 11 -19.25 -34.02 35.59
N ALA A 12 -18.19 -34.42 36.30
CA ALA A 12 -17.16 -33.53 36.81
C ALA A 12 -16.29 -32.94 35.68
N ASP A 13 -15.93 -33.74 34.68
CA ASP A 13 -15.22 -33.30 33.48
C ASP A 13 -16.07 -32.31 32.67
N VAL A 14 -17.36 -32.60 32.48
CA VAL A 14 -18.30 -31.69 31.79
C VAL A 14 -18.51 -30.40 32.59
N ALA A 15 -18.52 -30.46 33.92
CA ALA A 15 -18.58 -29.28 34.78
C ALA A 15 -17.26 -28.47 34.75
N GLY A 16 -16.11 -29.15 34.68
CA GLY A 16 -14.78 -28.57 34.52
C GLY A 16 -14.63 -27.85 33.19
N ILE A 17 -15.00 -28.51 32.09
CA ILE A 17 -15.08 -27.91 30.76
C ILE A 17 -16.04 -26.70 30.77
N GLY A 18 -17.20 -26.82 31.42
CA GLY A 18 -18.15 -25.72 31.57
C GLY A 18 -17.61 -24.54 32.39
N SER A 19 -16.78 -24.80 33.40
CA SER A 19 -16.09 -23.77 34.18
C SER A 19 -15.03 -23.04 33.35
N SER A 20 -14.19 -23.79 32.63
CA SER A 20 -13.19 -23.22 31.71
C SER A 20 -13.85 -22.40 30.59
N LEU A 21 -14.96 -22.86 30.03
CA LEU A 21 -15.74 -22.12 29.03
C LEU A 21 -16.36 -20.84 29.61
N ARG A 22 -16.90 -20.85 30.83
CA ARG A 22 -17.40 -19.64 31.50
C ARG A 22 -16.29 -18.64 31.82
N ALA A 23 -15.12 -19.11 32.24
CA ALA A 23 -13.96 -18.27 32.49
C ALA A 23 -13.44 -17.62 31.20
N ALA A 24 -13.34 -18.38 30.11
CA ALA A 24 -12.97 -17.87 28.79
C ALA A 24 -14.00 -16.86 28.25
N ASN A 25 -15.30 -17.16 28.35
CA ASN A 25 -16.36 -16.27 27.89
C ASN A 25 -16.48 -14.99 28.73
N SER A 26 -16.19 -15.04 30.03
CA SER A 26 -16.10 -13.86 30.90
C SER A 26 -14.89 -12.98 30.55
N ALA A 27 -13.72 -13.58 30.33
CA ALA A 27 -12.52 -12.87 29.90
C ALA A 27 -12.71 -12.19 28.54
N ALA A 28 -13.48 -12.82 27.65
CA ALA A 28 -13.82 -12.27 26.34
C ALA A 28 -14.98 -11.24 26.37
N ALA A 29 -15.67 -11.04 27.49
CA ALA A 29 -16.85 -10.18 27.53
C ALA A 29 -16.53 -8.71 27.23
N VAL A 30 -15.65 -8.08 28.02
CA VAL A 30 -15.27 -6.67 27.83
C VAL A 30 -14.69 -6.37 26.44
N PRO A 31 -13.73 -7.14 25.90
CA PRO A 31 -13.17 -6.83 24.58
C PRO A 31 -14.14 -7.07 23.41
N THR A 32 -15.26 -7.78 23.60
CA THR A 32 -16.24 -8.06 22.52
C THR A 32 -17.52 -7.24 22.61
N THR A 33 -17.86 -6.67 23.78
CA THR A 33 -19.06 -5.84 23.96
C THR A 33 -18.76 -4.34 24.03
N ALA A 34 -17.50 -3.95 24.21
CA ALA A 34 -17.07 -2.56 24.28
C ALA A 34 -16.20 -2.16 23.08
N VAL A 35 -16.63 -2.54 21.87
CA VAL A 35 -15.91 -2.20 20.63
C VAL A 35 -16.12 -0.71 20.35
N LEU A 36 -15.03 0.05 20.36
CA LEU A 36 -15.04 1.48 20.03
C LEU A 36 -15.03 1.67 18.51
N ALA A 37 -15.72 2.73 18.05
CA ALA A 37 -15.66 3.14 16.65
C ALA A 37 -14.22 3.49 16.27
N ALA A 38 -13.75 2.96 15.13
CA ALA A 38 -12.39 3.20 14.65
C ALA A 38 -12.17 4.66 14.22
N ALA A 39 -13.24 5.37 13.85
CA ALA A 39 -13.27 6.80 13.52
C ALA A 39 -14.66 7.40 13.84
N GLY A 40 -14.80 8.72 13.73
CA GLY A 40 -16.04 9.46 14.05
C GLY A 40 -17.13 9.41 12.97
N ASP A 41 -16.91 8.69 11.88
CA ASP A 41 -17.87 8.56 10.79
C ASP A 41 -19.00 7.55 11.13
N GLU A 42 -20.14 7.71 10.47
CA GLU A 42 -21.32 6.89 10.75
C GLU A 42 -21.10 5.40 10.42
N VAL A 43 -20.18 5.05 9.51
CA VAL A 43 -19.87 3.65 9.16
C VAL A 43 -19.06 2.98 10.26
N SER A 44 -18.03 3.65 10.78
CA SER A 44 -17.23 3.16 11.92
C SER A 44 -18.07 3.00 13.19
N VAL A 45 -18.98 3.96 13.45
CA VAL A 45 -19.93 3.88 14.57
C VAL A 45 -20.92 2.74 14.36
N ALA A 46 -21.44 2.54 13.15
CA ALA A 46 -22.35 1.44 12.83
C ALA A 46 -21.68 0.06 12.94
N ILE A 47 -20.43 -0.08 12.50
CA ILE A 47 -19.66 -1.33 12.61
C ILE A 47 -19.35 -1.64 14.07
N ALA A 48 -18.90 -0.66 14.86
CA ALA A 48 -18.65 -0.85 16.29
C ALA A 48 -19.93 -1.21 17.07
N SER A 49 -21.06 -0.59 16.71
CA SER A 49 -22.38 -0.94 17.25
C SER A 49 -22.81 -2.35 16.85
N LEU A 50 -22.56 -2.77 15.61
CA LEU A 50 -22.86 -4.13 15.13
C LEU A 50 -22.04 -5.19 15.89
N PHE A 51 -20.73 -4.98 16.05
CA PHE A 51 -19.89 -5.94 16.78
C PHE A 51 -20.18 -5.96 18.29
N SER A 52 -20.46 -4.80 18.90
CA SER A 52 -20.83 -4.73 20.32
C SER A 52 -22.17 -5.43 20.59
N SER A 53 -23.18 -5.20 19.74
CA SER A 53 -24.47 -5.89 19.84
C SER A 53 -24.37 -7.39 19.54
N HIS A 54 -23.49 -7.79 18.61
CA HIS A 54 -23.18 -9.21 18.37
C HIS A 54 -22.49 -9.86 19.58
N GLY A 55 -21.55 -9.15 20.21
CA GLY A 55 -20.90 -9.59 21.45
C GLY A 55 -21.90 -9.77 22.58
N GLU A 56 -22.84 -8.84 22.76
CA GLU A 56 -23.89 -8.95 23.77
C GLU A 56 -24.84 -10.12 23.50
N ALA A 57 -25.25 -10.33 22.23
CA ALA A 57 -26.07 -11.45 21.82
C ALA A 57 -25.34 -12.80 22.04
N TYR A 58 -24.04 -12.86 21.74
CA TYR A 58 -23.20 -14.02 22.00
C TYR A 58 -23.06 -14.31 23.50
N GLN A 59 -22.90 -13.28 24.33
CA GLN A 59 -22.87 -13.43 25.80
C GLN A 59 -24.22 -13.90 26.36
N ALA A 60 -25.34 -13.43 25.82
CA ALA A 60 -26.67 -13.90 26.20
C ALA A 60 -26.89 -15.36 25.81
N LEU A 61 -26.48 -15.76 24.61
CA LEU A 61 -26.52 -17.15 24.15
C LEU A 61 -25.64 -18.05 25.01
N ASN A 62 -24.43 -17.61 25.35
CA ASN A 62 -23.53 -18.37 26.22
C ASN A 62 -24.05 -18.50 27.65
N LYS A 63 -24.80 -17.53 28.18
CA LYS A 63 -25.50 -17.70 29.45
C LYS A 63 -26.55 -18.81 29.36
N GLN A 64 -27.30 -18.88 28.26
CA GLN A 64 -28.28 -19.97 28.03
C GLN A 64 -27.59 -21.33 27.83
N ALA A 65 -26.48 -21.37 27.08
CA ALA A 65 -25.69 -22.59 26.91
C ALA A 65 -25.03 -23.05 28.21
N ALA A 66 -24.55 -22.12 29.05
CA ALA A 66 -24.01 -22.43 30.37
C ALA A 66 -25.10 -22.93 31.33
N ALA A 67 -26.32 -22.39 31.25
CA ALA A 67 -27.47 -22.90 31.99
C ALA A 67 -27.84 -24.31 31.51
N PHE A 68 -27.89 -24.55 30.20
CA PHE A 68 -28.11 -25.88 29.63
C PHE A 68 -27.01 -26.87 30.03
N GLN A 69 -25.73 -26.47 29.98
CA GLN A 69 -24.62 -27.33 30.38
C GLN A 69 -24.64 -27.63 31.88
N THR A 70 -25.09 -26.66 32.70
CA THR A 70 -25.30 -26.87 34.13
C THR A 70 -26.45 -27.83 34.39
N GLU A 71 -27.57 -27.68 33.68
CA GLU A 71 -28.70 -28.61 33.75
C GLU A 71 -28.36 -29.99 33.17
N PHE A 72 -27.53 -30.06 32.13
CA PHE A 72 -27.06 -31.30 31.53
C PHE A 72 -26.08 -32.02 32.47
N ALA A 73 -25.14 -31.30 33.09
CA ALA A 73 -24.27 -31.86 34.12
C ALA A 73 -25.08 -32.29 35.35
N ARG A 74 -26.13 -31.53 35.71
CA ARG A 74 -27.07 -31.90 36.78
C ARG A 74 -27.90 -33.12 36.42
N ALA A 75 -28.41 -33.22 35.20
CA ALA A 75 -29.19 -34.36 34.71
C ALA A 75 -28.31 -35.61 34.52
N LEU A 76 -27.06 -35.44 34.09
CA LEU A 76 -26.06 -36.52 34.01
C LEU A 76 -25.64 -36.96 35.42
N GLY A 77 -25.44 -36.02 36.34
CA GLY A 77 -25.21 -36.29 37.75
C GLY A 77 -26.42 -36.94 38.43
N GLN A 78 -27.64 -36.56 38.07
CA GLN A 78 -28.88 -37.17 38.57
C GLN A 78 -29.18 -38.52 37.90
N GLY A 79 -28.82 -38.73 36.64
CA GLY A 79 -28.88 -40.03 35.97
C GLY A 79 -27.85 -41.00 36.54
N GLY A 80 -26.63 -40.51 36.77
CA GLY A 80 -25.58 -41.21 37.53
C GLY A 80 -26.01 -41.48 38.96
N ALA A 81 -26.70 -40.55 39.62
CA ALA A 81 -27.31 -40.76 40.92
C ALA A 81 -28.59 -41.60 40.87
N ALA A 82 -29.30 -41.77 39.75
CA ALA A 82 -30.48 -42.64 39.66
C ALA A 82 -30.07 -44.12 39.47
N TYR A 83 -29.02 -44.36 38.67
CA TYR A 83 -28.32 -45.65 38.66
C TYR A 83 -27.54 -45.88 39.96
N GLY A 84 -26.98 -44.81 40.52
CA GLY A 84 -26.34 -44.78 41.83
C GLY A 84 -27.31 -44.90 42.99
N LEU A 85 -28.58 -44.52 42.89
CA LEU A 85 -29.65 -44.69 43.90
C LEU A 85 -30.33 -46.05 43.77
N ALA A 86 -30.33 -46.66 42.57
CA ALA A 86 -30.60 -48.09 42.44
C ALA A 86 -29.53 -48.94 43.16
N GLU A 87 -28.27 -48.46 43.25
CA GLU A 87 -27.24 -49.01 44.16
C GLU A 87 -27.29 -48.39 45.57
N ALA A 88 -27.70 -47.13 45.77
CA ALA A 88 -27.60 -46.37 47.03
C ALA A 88 -28.84 -46.43 47.92
N VAL A 89 -29.98 -46.98 47.45
CA VAL A 89 -30.97 -47.53 48.38
C VAL A 89 -30.39 -48.78 49.09
N ASN A 90 -29.36 -49.43 48.52
CA ASN A 90 -28.54 -50.44 49.19
C ASN A 90 -27.17 -49.94 49.70
N ALA A 91 -26.66 -48.79 49.25
CA ALA A 91 -25.32 -48.28 49.57
C ALA A 91 -25.26 -46.98 50.40
N SER A 92 -26.36 -46.25 50.61
CA SER A 92 -26.36 -45.09 51.52
C SER A 92 -26.09 -45.44 53.00
N PRO A 93 -26.49 -46.62 53.52
CA PRO A 93 -25.99 -47.09 54.81
C PRO A 93 -24.51 -47.50 54.75
N LEU A 94 -24.03 -47.96 53.58
CA LEU A 94 -22.65 -48.42 53.39
C LEU A 94 -21.66 -47.27 53.19
N GLN A 95 -22.01 -46.15 52.56
CA GLN A 95 -21.13 -44.98 52.42
C GLN A 95 -20.93 -44.24 53.74
N VAL A 96 -21.99 -44.09 54.54
CA VAL A 96 -21.87 -43.56 55.91
C VAL A 96 -21.11 -44.54 56.81
N LEU A 97 -21.33 -45.86 56.65
CA LEU A 97 -20.55 -46.88 57.34
C LEU A 97 -19.10 -46.93 56.86
N GLU A 98 -18.82 -46.72 55.58
CA GLU A 98 -17.48 -46.72 54.97
C GLU A 98 -16.70 -45.48 55.39
N GLU A 99 -17.31 -44.30 55.42
CA GLU A 99 -16.71 -43.09 56.00
C GLU A 99 -16.45 -43.26 57.51
N GLN A 100 -17.35 -43.92 58.24
CA GLN A 100 -17.15 -44.23 59.67
C GLN A 100 -16.09 -45.31 59.91
N VAL A 101 -16.02 -46.34 59.06
CA VAL A 101 -15.04 -47.43 59.12
C VAL A 101 -13.67 -46.93 58.69
N LEU A 102 -13.58 -46.13 57.62
CA LEU A 102 -12.35 -45.43 57.24
C LEU A 102 -11.94 -44.45 58.32
N ALA A 103 -12.86 -43.69 58.92
CA ALA A 103 -12.53 -42.83 60.06
C ALA A 103 -11.99 -43.62 61.26
N LEU A 104 -12.56 -44.80 61.56
CA LEU A 104 -12.11 -45.68 62.63
C LEU A 104 -10.75 -46.34 62.32
N ILE A 105 -10.55 -46.82 61.10
CA ILE A 105 -9.30 -47.42 60.62
C ILE A 105 -8.18 -46.38 60.56
N ASN A 106 -8.51 -45.15 60.16
CA ASN A 106 -7.55 -44.07 60.02
C ASN A 106 -7.32 -43.31 61.33
N ALA A 107 -8.19 -43.42 62.34
CA ALA A 107 -8.06 -42.68 63.60
C ALA A 107 -6.70 -42.89 64.31
N PRO A 108 -6.20 -44.14 64.46
CA PRO A 108 -4.90 -44.36 65.10
C PRO A 108 -3.73 -43.71 64.33
N THR A 109 -3.74 -43.77 63.00
CA THR A 109 -2.65 -43.24 62.17
C THR A 109 -2.75 -41.73 61.96
N ASN A 110 -3.97 -41.19 61.91
CA ASN A 110 -4.19 -39.74 61.94
C ASN A 110 -3.70 -39.15 63.27
N LEU A 111 -3.91 -39.84 64.40
CA LEU A 111 -3.42 -39.42 65.70
C LEU A 111 -1.90 -39.52 65.84
N LEU A 112 -1.30 -40.60 65.33
CA LEU A 112 0.12 -40.91 65.57
C LEU A 112 1.07 -40.34 64.52
N LEU A 113 0.60 -40.23 63.27
CA LEU A 113 1.42 -39.87 62.09
C LEU A 113 0.83 -38.71 61.29
N GLY A 114 -0.31 -38.15 61.72
CA GLY A 114 -0.98 -37.03 61.05
C GLY A 114 -1.52 -37.38 59.66
N ARG A 115 -1.65 -38.68 59.33
CA ARG A 115 -2.03 -39.17 57.99
C ARG A 115 -2.95 -40.39 58.08
N PRO A 116 -3.90 -40.54 57.14
CA PRO A 116 -4.75 -41.72 57.09
C PRO A 116 -3.93 -42.97 56.75
N LEU A 117 -4.40 -44.14 57.17
CA LEU A 117 -3.84 -45.43 56.77
C LEU A 117 -4.26 -45.77 55.33
N ILE A 118 -5.53 -45.53 55.01
CA ILE A 118 -6.16 -45.75 53.70
C ILE A 118 -7.02 -44.53 53.35
N GLY A 119 -6.84 -43.95 52.17
CA GLY A 119 -7.62 -42.81 51.68
C GLY A 119 -6.79 -41.83 50.87
N ASN A 120 -7.42 -41.05 50.00
CA ASN A 120 -6.69 -40.04 49.21
C ASN A 120 -6.28 -38.84 50.08
N GLY A 121 -5.24 -38.15 49.66
CA GLY A 121 -4.84 -36.89 50.25
C GLY A 121 -5.86 -35.79 49.96
N THR A 122 -5.99 -34.83 50.87
CA THR A 122 -6.87 -33.68 50.69
C THR A 122 -6.32 -32.74 49.63
N ASP A 123 -7.13 -32.36 48.65
CA ASP A 123 -6.73 -31.37 47.64
C ASP A 123 -6.51 -29.99 48.30
N GLY A 124 -5.49 -29.28 47.84
CA GLY A 124 -5.25 -27.90 48.25
C GLY A 124 -6.37 -26.98 47.74
N ALA A 125 -6.74 -25.99 48.55
CA ALA A 125 -7.81 -25.06 48.19
C ALA A 125 -7.46 -24.26 46.91
N PRO A 126 -8.34 -24.21 45.90
CA PRO A 126 -8.10 -23.42 44.69
C PRO A 126 -7.87 -21.93 44.98
N GLY A 127 -6.97 -21.29 44.23
CA GLY A 127 -6.65 -19.86 44.36
C GLY A 127 -5.82 -19.51 45.61
N THR A 128 -5.30 -20.49 46.34
CA THR A 128 -4.50 -20.26 47.56
C THR A 128 -3.03 -20.67 47.43
N GLY A 129 -2.69 -21.47 46.42
CA GLY A 129 -1.37 -22.10 46.30
C GLY A 129 -1.10 -23.17 47.35
N GLN A 130 -2.11 -23.62 48.09
CA GLN A 130 -1.94 -24.65 49.12
C GLN A 130 -1.52 -25.99 48.50
N ASN A 131 -0.55 -26.66 49.12
CA ASN A 131 -0.12 -27.99 48.69
C ASN A 131 -1.23 -29.03 48.94
N GLY A 132 -1.27 -30.05 48.10
CA GLY A 132 -2.08 -31.23 48.33
C GLY A 132 -1.56 -32.04 49.51
N GLY A 133 -2.47 -32.58 50.31
CA GLY A 133 -2.17 -33.49 51.41
C GLY A 133 -1.61 -34.82 50.90
N GLY A 134 -0.79 -35.49 51.71
CA GLY A 134 -0.30 -36.82 51.38
C GLY A 134 -1.42 -37.86 51.39
N GLY A 135 -1.38 -38.82 50.47
CA GLY A 135 -2.26 -39.99 50.47
C GLY A 135 -2.06 -40.89 51.69
N GLY A 136 -2.97 -41.83 51.90
CA GLY A 136 -2.92 -42.79 53.00
C GLY A 136 -1.65 -43.65 52.96
N ILE A 137 -1.14 -44.05 54.12
CA ILE A 137 0.14 -44.75 54.25
C ILE A 137 0.21 -46.03 53.43
N LEU A 138 -0.87 -46.82 53.37
CA LEU A 138 -0.90 -48.09 52.64
C LEU A 138 -1.53 -47.95 51.25
N TRP A 139 -2.64 -47.24 51.16
CA TRP A 139 -3.37 -47.06 49.91
C TRP A 139 -3.99 -45.68 49.85
N GLY A 140 -3.72 -44.95 48.77
CA GLY A 140 -4.30 -43.64 48.54
C GLY A 140 -3.46 -42.78 47.62
N ASN A 141 -4.13 -42.07 46.72
CA ASN A 141 -3.49 -41.07 45.88
C ASN A 141 -3.13 -39.84 46.71
N GLY A 142 -2.09 -39.12 46.32
CA GLY A 142 -1.84 -37.79 46.87
C GLY A 142 -2.90 -36.79 46.43
N GLY A 143 -3.21 -35.82 47.29
CA GLY A 143 -4.12 -34.73 46.95
C GLY A 143 -3.51 -33.80 45.90
N ASN A 144 -4.33 -33.19 45.06
CA ASN A 144 -3.89 -32.20 44.09
C ASN A 144 -3.47 -30.90 44.79
N GLY A 145 -2.48 -30.21 44.26
CA GLY A 145 -2.13 -28.87 44.70
C GLY A 145 -3.19 -27.85 44.29
N GLY A 146 -3.53 -26.93 45.19
CA GLY A 146 -4.41 -25.80 44.90
C GLY A 146 -3.77 -24.83 43.91
N SER A 147 -4.55 -24.27 43.00
CA SER A 147 -4.05 -23.21 42.11
C SER A 147 -3.59 -21.98 42.90
N GLY A 148 -2.60 -21.24 42.38
CA GLY A 148 -2.06 -20.04 43.02
C GLY A 148 -3.05 -18.88 43.08
N ALA A 149 -2.95 -18.06 44.13
CA ALA A 149 -3.55 -16.72 44.16
C ALA A 149 -2.91 -15.83 43.07
N PRO A 150 -3.52 -14.71 42.64
CA PRO A 150 -2.89 -13.78 41.68
C PRO A 150 -1.42 -13.47 42.05
N GLY A 151 -0.50 -13.67 41.11
CA GLY A 151 0.96 -13.54 41.26
C GLY A 151 1.66 -14.65 42.06
N GLY A 152 0.90 -15.51 42.74
CA GLY A 152 1.40 -16.61 43.58
C GLY A 152 1.60 -17.92 42.83
N ALA A 153 2.50 -18.76 43.34
CA ALA A 153 2.73 -20.09 42.78
C ALA A 153 1.58 -21.05 43.10
N GLY A 154 1.40 -22.08 42.26
CA GLY A 154 0.53 -23.21 42.54
C GLY A 154 1.12 -24.13 43.60
N GLY A 155 0.26 -24.77 44.39
CA GLY A 155 0.67 -25.70 45.41
C GLY A 155 1.25 -26.98 44.82
N ALA A 156 2.22 -27.59 45.49
CA ALA A 156 2.72 -28.90 45.09
C ALA A 156 1.62 -29.98 45.28
N GLY A 157 1.60 -30.98 44.42
CA GLY A 157 0.78 -32.18 44.60
C GLY A 157 1.30 -33.01 45.78
N GLY A 158 0.39 -33.64 46.51
CA GLY A 158 0.70 -34.51 47.62
C GLY A 158 1.37 -35.81 47.17
N ALA A 159 2.27 -36.35 47.98
CA ALA A 159 2.84 -37.67 47.75
C ALA A 159 1.83 -38.78 48.10
N ALA A 160 1.79 -39.86 47.33
CA ALA A 160 1.09 -41.09 47.71
C ALA A 160 1.84 -41.86 48.83
N GLY A 161 1.19 -42.87 49.43
CA GLY A 161 1.81 -43.76 50.42
C GLY A 161 2.55 -44.94 49.80
N LEU A 162 2.17 -46.16 50.17
CA LEU A 162 2.74 -47.39 49.60
C LEU A 162 2.19 -47.68 48.20
N LEU A 163 0.88 -47.58 48.03
CA LEU A 163 0.15 -47.76 46.78
C LEU A 163 -0.69 -46.52 46.47
N GLY A 164 -0.56 -45.96 45.26
CA GLY A 164 -1.32 -44.80 44.83
C GLY A 164 -0.52 -43.85 43.94
N ALA A 165 -1.21 -43.04 43.14
CA ALA A 165 -0.57 -42.03 42.29
C ALA A 165 -0.30 -40.74 43.07
N GLY A 166 0.79 -40.05 42.75
CA GLY A 166 1.05 -38.72 43.28
C GLY A 166 0.01 -37.71 42.79
N GLY A 167 -0.30 -36.73 43.62
CA GLY A 167 -1.25 -35.67 43.26
C GLY A 167 -0.70 -34.74 42.18
N VAL A 168 -1.58 -34.14 41.39
CA VAL A 168 -1.18 -33.16 40.37
C VAL A 168 -0.76 -31.85 41.03
N GLY A 169 0.29 -31.19 40.53
CA GLY A 169 0.68 -29.86 40.98
C GLY A 169 -0.34 -28.80 40.55
N GLY A 170 -0.62 -27.84 41.43
CA GLY A 170 -1.54 -26.74 41.17
C GLY A 170 -1.02 -25.80 40.08
N ALA A 171 -1.90 -25.23 39.27
CA ALA A 171 -1.52 -24.20 38.32
C ALA A 171 -1.06 -22.92 39.03
N GLY A 172 -0.13 -22.18 38.44
CA GLY A 172 0.25 -20.85 38.93
C GLY A 172 -0.92 -19.86 38.88
N GLY A 173 -0.86 -18.82 39.71
CA GLY A 173 -1.84 -17.73 39.69
C GLY A 173 -1.53 -16.67 38.63
N VAL A 174 -2.58 -16.04 38.09
CA VAL A 174 -2.51 -15.00 37.04
C VAL A 174 -1.49 -13.90 37.39
N GLY A 175 -0.69 -13.47 36.42
CA GLY A 175 0.39 -12.49 36.65
C GLY A 175 1.75 -13.13 36.93
N GLY A 176 2.03 -14.28 36.31
CA GLY A 176 3.36 -14.89 36.32
C GLY A 176 3.63 -15.91 37.43
N GLY A 177 2.61 -16.37 38.15
CA GLY A 177 2.76 -17.43 39.16
C GLY A 177 3.29 -18.73 38.55
N ALA A 178 4.27 -19.36 39.18
CA ALA A 178 4.81 -20.66 38.75
C ALA A 178 3.84 -21.81 39.06
N GLY A 179 3.87 -22.86 38.26
CA GLY A 179 3.12 -24.10 38.54
C GLY A 179 3.75 -24.89 39.69
N GLY A 180 2.92 -25.55 40.48
CA GLY A 180 3.35 -26.43 41.55
C GLY A 180 3.94 -27.74 41.03
N ALA A 181 4.88 -28.33 41.74
CA ALA A 181 5.42 -29.64 41.37
C ALA A 181 4.37 -30.75 41.55
N GLY A 182 4.42 -31.79 40.72
CA GLY A 182 3.62 -33.00 40.91
C GLY A 182 4.12 -33.82 42.10
N GLY A 183 3.19 -34.49 42.78
CA GLY A 183 3.49 -35.35 43.92
C GLY A 183 4.18 -36.65 43.51
N THR A 184 4.99 -37.22 44.40
CA THR A 184 5.62 -38.52 44.13
C THR A 184 4.59 -39.66 44.18
N GLY A 185 4.73 -40.62 43.28
CA GLY A 185 3.94 -41.86 43.28
C GLY A 185 4.26 -42.74 44.49
N GLY A 186 3.42 -43.76 44.70
CA GLY A 186 3.55 -44.68 45.83
C GLY A 186 4.89 -45.40 45.86
N TRP A 187 5.36 -45.73 47.06
CA TRP A 187 6.67 -46.38 47.24
C TRP A 187 6.79 -47.70 46.48
N LEU A 188 5.74 -48.53 46.53
CA LEU A 188 5.68 -49.82 45.83
C LEU A 188 5.12 -49.63 44.42
N TRP A 189 3.92 -49.07 44.31
CA TRP A 189 3.25 -48.91 43.02
C TRP A 189 2.52 -47.58 42.93
N GLY A 190 2.83 -46.82 41.89
CA GLY A 190 2.18 -45.54 41.67
C GLY A 190 2.94 -44.65 40.70
N ASN A 191 2.19 -44.01 39.82
CA ASN A 191 2.75 -43.01 38.94
C ASN A 191 2.99 -41.70 39.70
N GLY A 192 4.00 -40.94 39.31
CA GLY A 192 4.16 -39.57 39.77
C GLY A 192 3.07 -38.66 39.20
N GLY A 193 2.67 -37.66 39.97
CA GLY A 193 1.70 -36.65 39.53
C GLY A 193 2.31 -35.71 38.50
N THR A 194 1.49 -35.14 37.61
CA THR A 194 1.97 -34.13 36.66
C THR A 194 2.28 -32.81 37.36
N GLY A 195 3.25 -32.05 36.86
CA GLY A 195 3.50 -30.70 37.30
C GLY A 195 2.40 -29.73 36.84
N GLY A 196 2.12 -28.70 37.64
CA GLY A 196 1.17 -27.66 37.31
C GLY A 196 1.69 -26.73 36.23
N ALA A 197 0.80 -26.17 35.41
CA ALA A 197 1.18 -25.16 34.42
C ALA A 197 1.56 -23.83 35.09
N GLY A 198 2.53 -23.13 34.53
CA GLY A 198 2.81 -21.74 34.88
C GLY A 198 1.73 -20.81 34.32
N ALA A 199 1.45 -19.71 35.02
CA ALA A 199 0.45 -18.75 34.60
C ALA A 199 0.98 -17.74 33.57
N ILE A 200 0.07 -17.17 32.80
CA ILE A 200 0.38 -16.03 31.92
C ILE A 200 0.93 -14.87 32.78
N GLY A 201 1.96 -14.19 32.27
CA GLY A 201 2.50 -12.97 32.86
C GLY A 201 1.50 -11.81 32.89
N ALA A 202 1.91 -10.69 33.46
CA ALA A 202 1.20 -9.41 33.36
C ALA A 202 2.12 -8.38 32.69
N ALA A 203 1.63 -7.18 32.37
CA ALA A 203 2.48 -6.16 31.76
C ALA A 203 3.76 -5.91 32.59
N GLY A 204 4.93 -6.16 32.00
CA GLY A 204 6.23 -6.06 32.67
C GLY A 204 6.60 -7.26 33.58
N ILE A 205 5.74 -8.29 33.65
CA ILE A 205 5.95 -9.49 34.45
C ILE A 205 5.98 -10.72 33.53
N ASN A 206 7.04 -11.51 33.63
CA ASN A 206 7.22 -12.71 32.81
C ASN A 206 6.17 -13.79 33.14
N GLY A 207 5.93 -14.68 32.18
CA GLY A 207 5.14 -15.89 32.40
C GLY A 207 5.78 -16.79 33.47
N GLY A 208 4.93 -17.46 34.25
CA GLY A 208 5.39 -18.35 35.31
C GLY A 208 6.01 -19.62 34.74
N ALA A 209 7.01 -20.18 35.41
CA ALA A 209 7.56 -21.48 35.02
C ALA A 209 6.54 -22.60 35.26
N GLY A 210 6.58 -23.66 34.45
CA GLY A 210 5.84 -24.89 34.71
C GLY A 210 6.46 -25.68 35.87
N GLY A 211 5.61 -26.34 36.66
CA GLY A 211 6.03 -27.19 37.76
C GLY A 211 6.68 -28.48 37.26
N ALA A 212 7.64 -29.01 38.00
CA ALA A 212 8.22 -30.31 37.66
C ALA A 212 7.21 -31.44 37.86
N GLY A 213 7.28 -32.49 37.07
CA GLY A 213 6.53 -33.72 37.29
C GLY A 213 7.05 -34.51 38.49
N GLY A 214 6.15 -35.18 39.19
CA GLY A 214 6.47 -36.06 40.30
C GLY A 214 7.15 -37.35 39.82
N SER A 215 8.04 -37.91 40.63
CA SER A 215 8.69 -39.18 40.30
C SER A 215 7.89 -40.38 40.81
N ALA A 216 7.96 -41.51 40.11
CA ALA A 216 7.61 -42.83 40.65
C ALA A 216 8.83 -43.43 41.38
N LEU A 217 8.59 -44.36 42.32
CA LEU A 217 9.65 -44.89 43.18
C LEU A 217 10.09 -46.31 42.77
N LEU A 218 9.25 -47.34 42.91
CA LEU A 218 9.61 -48.72 42.56
C LEU A 218 8.99 -49.18 41.24
N PHE A 219 7.65 -49.18 41.15
CA PHE A 219 6.88 -49.45 39.93
C PHE A 219 5.97 -48.26 39.60
N GLY A 220 6.03 -47.77 38.37
CA GLY A 220 5.19 -46.68 37.88
C GLY A 220 5.94 -45.70 36.99
N SER A 221 5.21 -44.92 36.20
CA SER A 221 5.80 -43.89 35.35
C SER A 221 5.96 -42.57 36.09
N GLY A 222 6.98 -41.80 35.71
CA GLY A 222 7.10 -40.41 36.15
C GLY A 222 6.00 -39.53 35.58
N GLY A 223 5.62 -38.50 36.31
CA GLY A 223 4.65 -37.50 35.86
C GLY A 223 5.26 -36.53 34.85
N ALA A 224 4.47 -36.03 33.92
CA ALA A 224 4.93 -35.00 32.98
C ALA A 224 5.20 -33.67 33.71
N GLY A 225 6.16 -32.91 33.21
CA GLY A 225 6.37 -31.52 33.63
C GLY A 225 5.28 -30.60 33.10
N GLY A 226 4.97 -29.56 33.87
CA GLY A 226 3.99 -28.55 33.52
C GLY A 226 4.50 -27.62 32.42
N MET A 227 3.59 -27.09 31.61
CA MET A 227 3.95 -26.09 30.60
C MET A 227 4.34 -24.76 31.25
N GLY A 228 5.27 -24.04 30.64
CA GLY A 228 5.58 -22.66 30.99
C GLY A 228 4.46 -21.70 30.58
N GLY A 229 4.22 -20.69 31.39
CA GLY A 229 3.23 -19.65 31.13
C GLY A 229 3.67 -18.67 30.05
N SER A 230 2.72 -18.16 29.26
CA SER A 230 3.03 -17.17 28.22
C SER A 230 3.42 -15.81 28.81
N GLY A 231 4.22 -15.05 28.09
CA GLY A 231 4.46 -13.63 28.40
C GLY A 231 3.24 -12.76 28.06
N ALA A 232 3.04 -11.68 28.80
CA ALA A 232 2.02 -10.68 28.49
C ALA A 232 2.44 -9.80 27.30
N ALA A 233 1.46 -9.37 26.51
CA ALA A 233 1.70 -8.39 25.45
C ALA A 233 2.11 -7.02 26.03
N GLY A 234 2.92 -6.29 25.28
CA GLY A 234 3.27 -4.92 25.58
C GLY A 234 2.10 -3.96 25.35
N THR A 235 2.06 -2.87 26.11
CA THR A 235 1.03 -1.85 25.98
C THR A 235 1.22 -1.02 24.71
N THR A 236 0.15 -0.56 24.10
CA THR A 236 0.24 0.44 23.02
C THR A 236 0.82 1.75 23.56
N GLY A 237 1.66 2.41 22.76
CA GLY A 237 2.21 3.72 23.09
C GLY A 237 1.12 4.80 23.14
N THR A 238 1.33 5.84 23.95
CA THR A 238 0.38 6.97 24.07
C THR A 238 0.28 7.73 22.75
N ALA A 239 -0.91 8.26 22.43
CA ALA A 239 -1.05 9.17 21.30
C ALA A 239 -0.23 10.45 21.53
N GLY A 240 0.29 11.04 20.45
CA GLY A 240 0.84 12.39 20.47
C GLY A 240 -0.26 13.44 20.50
N ASP A 241 -0.03 14.54 21.21
CA ASP A 241 -0.99 15.64 21.28
C ASP A 241 -1.20 16.32 19.92
N PRO A 242 -2.41 16.79 19.57
CA PRO A 242 -2.61 17.59 18.38
C PRO A 242 -1.73 18.85 18.36
N GLY A 243 -1.35 19.28 17.17
CA GLY A 243 -0.57 20.50 16.97
C GLY A 243 -1.36 21.75 17.38
N THR A 244 -0.63 22.84 17.60
CA THR A 244 -1.17 24.18 17.86
C THR A 244 -0.56 25.18 16.88
N ALA A 245 -1.01 26.44 16.92
CA ALA A 245 -0.47 27.49 16.05
C ALA A 245 1.06 27.70 16.15
N THR A 246 1.70 27.23 17.22
CA THR A 246 3.15 27.38 17.44
C THR A 246 3.91 26.06 17.58
N GLN A 247 3.21 24.92 17.55
CA GLN A 247 3.82 23.60 17.76
C GLN A 247 3.24 22.59 16.77
N ALA A 248 4.10 21.76 16.19
CA ALA A 248 3.69 20.62 15.39
C ALA A 248 2.92 19.59 16.25
N GLY A 249 2.23 18.66 15.59
CA GLY A 249 1.66 17.49 16.24
C GLY A 249 2.71 16.73 17.04
N GLY A 250 2.35 16.33 18.26
CA GLY A 250 3.21 15.59 19.17
C GLY A 250 3.60 14.23 18.61
N VAL A 251 4.78 13.75 18.98
CA VAL A 251 5.24 12.42 18.59
C VAL A 251 4.50 11.37 19.42
N GLY A 252 4.05 10.29 18.78
CA GLY A 252 3.46 9.15 19.49
C GLY A 252 4.46 8.45 20.42
N GLY A 253 3.97 7.97 21.57
CA GLY A 253 4.77 7.24 22.55
C GLY A 253 5.23 5.87 22.03
N VAL A 254 6.33 5.35 22.57
CA VAL A 254 6.86 4.02 22.21
C VAL A 254 5.94 2.91 22.75
N GLY A 255 5.71 1.87 21.95
CA GLY A 255 5.02 0.66 22.39
C GLY A 255 5.81 -0.10 23.45
N GLY A 256 5.11 -0.62 24.46
CA GLY A 256 5.70 -1.41 25.54
C GLY A 256 6.32 -2.71 25.02
N LYS A 257 7.36 -3.19 25.69
CA LYS A 257 7.95 -4.51 25.35
C LYS A 257 7.02 -5.63 25.81
N GLY A 258 6.94 -6.71 25.02
CA GLY A 258 6.32 -7.95 25.44
C GLY A 258 7.13 -8.62 26.55
N SER A 259 6.45 -9.22 27.54
CA SER A 259 7.13 -9.93 28.62
C SER A 259 7.62 -11.30 28.15
N HIS A 260 8.66 -11.83 28.80
CA HIS A 260 9.20 -13.15 28.46
C HIS A 260 8.25 -14.24 28.94
N ALA A 261 8.29 -15.40 28.29
CA ALA A 261 7.56 -16.57 28.76
C ALA A 261 8.30 -17.32 29.86
N GLY A 262 7.56 -18.12 30.61
CA GLY A 262 8.08 -19.06 31.59
C GLY A 262 8.63 -20.33 30.94
N MET A 263 9.61 -20.95 31.59
CA MET A 263 10.18 -22.23 31.14
C MET A 263 9.21 -23.37 31.43
N GLY A 264 9.27 -24.45 30.65
CA GLY A 264 8.58 -25.70 30.94
C GLY A 264 9.22 -26.44 32.12
N GLY A 265 8.39 -27.13 32.89
CA GLY A 265 8.83 -27.95 34.01
C GLY A 265 9.51 -29.24 33.54
N ALA A 266 10.48 -29.73 34.30
CA ALA A 266 11.08 -31.03 34.01
C ALA A 266 10.08 -32.18 34.24
N GLY A 267 10.20 -33.27 33.47
CA GLY A 267 9.46 -34.50 33.72
C GLY A 267 10.00 -35.26 34.94
N GLY A 268 9.13 -35.97 35.64
CA GLY A 268 9.49 -36.82 36.78
C GLY A 268 10.12 -38.13 36.33
N ASN A 269 10.93 -38.76 37.18
CA ASN A 269 11.56 -40.03 36.86
C ASN A 269 10.56 -41.19 36.98
N GLY A 270 10.69 -42.20 36.13
CA GLY A 270 10.02 -43.49 36.28
C GLY A 270 10.57 -44.29 37.46
N GLY A 271 9.84 -45.32 37.88
CA GLY A 271 10.22 -46.18 39.00
C GLY A 271 11.52 -46.94 38.73
N LEU A 272 12.18 -47.42 39.77
CA LEU A 272 13.47 -48.11 39.68
C LEU A 272 13.39 -49.38 38.81
N VAL A 273 12.30 -50.14 38.89
CA VAL A 273 12.17 -51.46 38.25
C VAL A 273 11.38 -51.37 36.94
N TYR A 274 10.27 -50.63 36.92
CA TYR A 274 9.42 -50.50 35.74
C TYR A 274 8.78 -49.12 35.68
N GLY A 275 8.76 -48.55 34.48
CA GLY A 275 8.04 -47.33 34.16
C GLY A 275 8.89 -46.34 33.37
N ALA A 276 8.22 -45.62 32.46
CA ALA A 276 8.85 -44.56 31.70
C ALA A 276 9.05 -43.29 32.54
N GLY A 277 10.04 -42.49 32.17
CA GLY A 277 10.14 -41.11 32.66
C GLY A 277 9.01 -40.26 32.09
N GLY A 278 8.58 -39.26 32.85
CA GLY A 278 7.59 -38.29 32.39
C GLY A 278 8.18 -37.35 31.32
N ALA A 279 7.36 -36.90 30.38
CA ALA A 279 7.79 -35.89 29.41
C ALA A 279 8.10 -34.56 30.10
N GLY A 280 9.08 -33.81 29.59
CA GLY A 280 9.29 -32.42 29.99
C GLY A 280 8.18 -31.52 29.44
N GLY A 281 7.81 -30.50 30.21
CA GLY A 281 6.83 -29.51 29.78
C GLY A 281 7.36 -28.61 28.68
N SER A 282 6.50 -28.13 27.79
CA SER A 282 6.90 -27.12 26.80
C SER A 282 7.15 -25.76 27.47
N GLY A 283 8.05 -24.97 26.90
CA GLY A 283 8.20 -23.57 27.27
C GLY A 283 7.00 -22.72 26.83
N GLY A 284 6.74 -21.62 27.54
CA GLY A 284 5.68 -20.68 27.20
C GLY A 284 6.00 -19.84 25.96
N VAL A 285 4.99 -19.24 25.35
CA VAL A 285 5.17 -18.30 24.23
C VAL A 285 5.47 -16.89 24.75
N GLY A 286 6.45 -16.21 24.18
CA GLY A 286 6.79 -14.84 24.54
C GLY A 286 5.66 -13.85 24.19
N GLY A 287 5.51 -12.80 25.00
CA GLY A 287 4.48 -11.79 24.76
C GLY A 287 4.78 -10.94 23.53
N ALA A 288 3.76 -10.56 22.76
CA ALA A 288 3.94 -9.64 21.63
C ALA A 288 4.38 -8.25 22.12
N GLY A 289 5.18 -7.54 21.33
CA GLY A 289 5.48 -6.14 21.56
C GLY A 289 4.25 -5.25 21.31
N GLY A 290 4.10 -4.20 22.11
CA GLY A 290 3.03 -3.23 21.96
C GLY A 290 3.22 -2.38 20.70
N THR A 291 2.12 -1.94 20.09
CA THR A 291 2.19 -1.02 18.96
C THR A 291 2.68 0.36 19.39
N GLY A 292 3.37 1.08 18.52
CA GLY A 292 3.68 2.49 18.74
C GLY A 292 2.41 3.34 18.82
N GLY A 293 2.49 4.44 19.56
CA GLY A 293 1.41 5.41 19.66
C GLY A 293 1.23 6.20 18.38
N VAL A 294 0.01 6.67 18.11
CA VAL A 294 -0.26 7.51 16.95
C VAL A 294 0.41 8.88 17.09
N GLY A 295 0.87 9.46 15.98
CA GLY A 295 1.35 10.85 15.95
C GLY A 295 0.17 11.82 16.01
N GLY A 296 0.35 12.94 16.68
CA GLY A 296 -0.68 13.99 16.75
C GLY A 296 -0.90 14.65 15.38
N THR A 297 -2.14 14.98 15.04
CA THR A 297 -2.43 15.72 13.80
C THR A 297 -1.84 17.13 13.85
N GLY A 298 -1.58 17.70 12.69
CA GLY A 298 -1.21 19.10 12.53
C GLY A 298 -2.35 20.04 12.88
N TRP A 299 -2.00 21.30 13.16
CA TRP A 299 -2.97 22.35 13.46
C TRP A 299 -3.60 22.91 12.19
N ASP A 300 -4.93 22.93 12.12
CA ASP A 300 -5.65 23.66 11.07
C ASP A 300 -5.61 25.17 11.35
N ALA A 301 -5.02 25.91 10.44
CA ALA A 301 -4.79 27.32 10.62
C ALA A 301 -6.08 28.14 10.46
N THR A 302 -6.45 28.87 11.51
CA THR A 302 -7.60 29.79 11.52
C THR A 302 -7.20 31.25 11.30
N THR A 303 -5.92 31.57 11.50
CA THR A 303 -5.37 32.90 11.22
C THR A 303 -5.14 33.05 9.72
N ALA A 304 -5.55 34.20 9.17
CA ALA A 304 -5.46 34.41 7.74
C ALA A 304 -4.03 34.32 7.20
N GLY A 305 -3.83 33.54 6.15
CA GLY A 305 -2.53 33.29 5.52
C GLY A 305 -1.52 32.52 6.38
N ALA A 306 -1.89 32.05 7.58
CA ALA A 306 -0.98 31.27 8.42
C ALA A 306 -0.84 29.84 7.89
N ALA A 307 0.37 29.29 7.97
CA ALA A 307 0.62 27.92 7.57
C ALA A 307 -0.06 26.92 8.54
N GLY A 308 -0.54 25.81 8.01
CA GLY A 308 -1.00 24.67 8.79
C GLY A 308 0.14 24.00 9.54
N GLY A 309 -0.14 23.53 10.75
CA GLY A 309 0.85 22.84 11.57
C GLY A 309 1.24 21.49 10.97
N HIS A 310 2.49 21.07 11.13
CA HIS A 310 2.93 19.75 10.68
C HIS A 310 2.36 18.64 11.56
N GLY A 311 2.07 17.49 10.96
CA GLY A 311 1.69 16.27 11.67
C GLY A 311 2.87 15.67 12.44
N GLY A 312 2.58 15.05 13.58
CA GLY A 312 3.54 14.40 14.44
C GLY A 312 3.96 13.03 13.91
N ASN A 313 5.21 12.68 14.14
CA ASN A 313 5.67 11.31 13.88
C ASN A 313 4.95 10.33 14.81
N SER A 314 4.71 9.10 14.37
CA SER A 314 4.20 8.06 15.27
C SER A 314 5.30 7.52 16.19
N GLY A 315 4.91 6.86 17.27
CA GLY A 315 5.82 6.10 18.11
C GLY A 315 6.31 4.81 17.47
N SER A 316 7.45 4.32 17.95
CA SER A 316 7.98 3.02 17.54
C SER A 316 7.25 1.87 18.23
N GLY A 317 7.20 0.70 17.58
CA GLY A 317 6.73 -0.52 18.20
C GLY A 317 7.67 -1.03 19.31
N GLY A 318 7.11 -1.77 20.27
CA GLY A 318 7.87 -2.47 21.31
C GLY A 318 8.39 -3.82 20.82
N ASP A 319 9.46 -4.36 21.41
CA ASP A 319 9.97 -5.68 21.03
C ASP A 319 9.09 -6.79 21.62
N GLY A 320 9.06 -7.93 20.96
CA GLY A 320 8.46 -9.14 21.51
C GLY A 320 9.33 -9.74 22.61
N GLY A 321 8.69 -10.40 23.57
CA GLY A 321 9.37 -11.15 24.63
C GLY A 321 9.90 -12.49 24.13
N ASN A 322 10.95 -13.02 24.74
CA ASN A 322 11.48 -14.33 24.36
C ASN A 322 10.56 -15.47 24.80
N GLY A 323 10.57 -16.55 24.03
CA GLY A 323 9.91 -17.80 24.39
C GLY A 323 10.63 -18.52 25.53
N GLY A 324 9.87 -19.32 26.29
CA GLY A 324 10.39 -20.10 27.39
C GLY A 324 11.17 -21.31 26.90
N MET A 325 12.18 -21.74 27.66
CA MET A 325 12.86 -23.00 27.38
C MET A 325 11.93 -24.19 27.66
N GLY A 326 12.07 -25.27 26.91
CA GLY A 326 11.41 -26.54 27.23
C GLY A 326 12.04 -27.20 28.47
N GLY A 327 11.25 -28.00 29.18
CA GLY A 327 11.73 -28.79 30.31
C GLY A 327 12.41 -30.08 29.86
N ALA A 328 13.41 -30.55 30.60
CA ALA A 328 14.02 -31.85 30.34
C ALA A 328 13.03 -32.99 30.63
N GLY A 329 13.08 -34.06 29.83
CA GLY A 329 12.34 -35.29 30.11
C GLY A 329 12.91 -36.02 31.32
N GLY A 330 12.03 -36.69 32.06
CA GLY A 330 12.41 -37.55 33.18
C GLY A 330 13.11 -38.82 32.73
N ARG A 331 13.90 -39.43 33.61
CA ARG A 331 14.59 -40.69 33.31
C ARG A 331 13.63 -41.87 33.46
N GLY A 332 13.73 -42.87 32.59
CA GLY A 332 13.01 -44.14 32.74
C GLY A 332 13.69 -45.10 33.71
N SER A 333 13.01 -46.20 34.05
CA SER A 333 13.60 -47.30 34.84
C SER A 333 14.83 -47.90 34.12
N THR A 334 15.83 -48.34 34.87
CA THR A 334 17.06 -48.92 34.30
C THR A 334 16.84 -50.28 33.63
N LEU A 335 15.73 -50.95 33.93
CA LEU A 335 15.45 -52.31 33.48
C LEU A 335 14.39 -52.38 32.36
N PHE A 336 13.25 -51.68 32.48
CA PHE A 336 12.11 -51.79 31.57
C PHE A 336 11.40 -50.45 31.26
N GLY A 337 12.16 -49.35 31.09
CA GLY A 337 11.56 -48.01 30.97
C GLY A 337 12.31 -47.10 30.00
N ALA A 338 11.55 -46.37 29.18
CA ALA A 338 12.09 -45.33 28.31
C ALA A 338 12.22 -44.00 29.04
N ALA A 339 13.20 -43.18 28.66
CA ALA A 339 13.23 -41.78 29.09
C ALA A 339 12.02 -41.02 28.52
N GLY A 340 11.55 -40.03 29.27
CA GLY A 340 10.52 -39.12 28.80
C GLY A 340 11.03 -38.22 27.69
N ALA A 341 10.14 -37.80 26.80
CA ALA A 341 10.47 -36.83 25.76
C ALA A 341 10.87 -35.49 26.39
N ASN A 342 11.86 -34.81 25.79
CA ASN A 342 12.19 -33.45 26.18
C ASN A 342 11.12 -32.48 25.68
N GLY A 343 10.82 -31.48 26.49
CA GLY A 343 9.88 -30.43 26.14
C GLY A 343 10.41 -29.55 25.01
N ASN A 344 9.50 -29.10 24.16
CA ASN A 344 9.81 -28.12 23.12
C ASN A 344 10.00 -26.74 23.74
N GLY A 345 10.88 -25.94 23.14
CA GLY A 345 10.99 -24.52 23.44
C GLY A 345 9.75 -23.77 22.95
N GLY A 346 9.36 -22.73 23.69
CA GLY A 346 8.26 -21.87 23.30
C GLY A 346 8.69 -20.84 22.24
N ALA A 347 7.75 -20.41 21.40
CA ALA A 347 8.02 -19.39 20.39
C ALA A 347 8.28 -18.02 21.05
N GLY A 348 9.11 -17.20 20.41
CA GLY A 348 9.25 -15.78 20.77
C GLY A 348 8.02 -14.97 20.34
N GLY A 349 7.73 -13.92 21.08
CA GLY A 349 6.65 -12.99 20.75
C GLY A 349 6.99 -12.15 19.54
N ALA A 350 5.99 -11.79 18.74
CA ALA A 350 6.18 -10.86 17.62
C ALA A 350 6.56 -9.45 18.12
N GLY A 351 7.36 -8.73 17.36
CA GLY A 351 7.60 -7.30 17.58
C GLY A 351 6.36 -6.47 17.24
N GLY A 352 6.19 -5.35 17.95
CA GLY A 352 5.10 -4.41 17.75
C GLY A 352 5.28 -3.58 16.49
N ASN A 353 4.17 -3.23 15.86
CA ASN A 353 4.14 -2.33 14.72
C ASN A 353 4.42 -0.88 15.16
N ALA A 354 4.91 -0.05 14.24
CA ALA A 354 4.92 1.41 14.45
C ALA A 354 3.49 1.94 14.53
N GLY A 355 3.30 3.10 15.18
CA GLY A 355 2.00 3.78 15.17
C GLY A 355 1.67 4.41 13.81
N ALA A 356 0.44 4.91 13.67
CA ALA A 356 0.07 5.75 12.52
C ALA A 356 0.58 7.19 12.74
N PRO A 357 1.29 7.81 11.80
CA PRO A 357 1.71 9.21 11.94
C PRO A 357 0.53 10.16 11.80
N GLY A 358 0.67 11.38 12.31
CA GLY A 358 -0.34 12.41 12.16
C GLY A 358 -0.31 13.06 10.78
N ASP A 359 -1.48 13.42 10.26
CA ASP A 359 -1.61 14.25 9.05
C ASP A 359 -1.19 15.69 9.32
N GLY A 360 -0.75 16.41 8.29
CA GLY A 360 -0.52 17.85 8.36
C GLY A 360 -1.82 18.65 8.35
N GLY A 361 -1.82 19.79 9.03
CA GLY A 361 -2.98 20.68 9.13
C GLY A 361 -3.18 21.56 7.88
N THR A 362 -4.39 22.04 7.71
CA THR A 362 -4.76 22.96 6.62
C THR A 362 -4.18 24.37 6.82
N GLY A 363 -3.80 25.02 5.74
CA GLY A 363 -3.38 26.42 5.74
C GLY A 363 -4.57 27.38 5.85
N GLY A 364 -4.36 28.53 6.49
CA GLY A 364 -5.39 29.52 6.74
C GLY A 364 -5.73 30.31 5.48
N ALA A 365 -7.01 30.57 5.24
CA ALA A 365 -7.45 31.34 4.07
C ALA A 365 -6.94 32.79 4.13
N GLY A 366 -6.63 33.39 2.98
CA GLY A 366 -6.29 34.79 2.87
C GLY A 366 -7.48 35.72 3.17
N ASN A 367 -7.19 36.96 3.54
CA ASN A 367 -8.15 38.04 3.72
C ASN A 367 -7.64 39.36 3.10
N ALA A 368 -8.37 40.46 3.28
CA ALA A 368 -8.02 41.75 2.70
C ALA A 368 -6.63 42.29 3.10
N THR A 369 -6.08 41.90 4.25
CA THR A 369 -4.77 42.36 4.73
C THR A 369 -3.64 41.38 4.41
N VAL A 370 -3.94 40.08 4.42
CA VAL A 370 -3.03 38.98 4.05
C VAL A 370 -3.71 38.19 2.95
N THR A 371 -3.51 38.60 1.71
CA THR A 371 -4.28 38.07 0.59
C THR A 371 -3.92 36.64 0.21
N GLN A 372 -2.69 36.22 0.49
CA GLN A 372 -2.21 34.85 0.27
C GLN A 372 -2.85 33.87 1.25
N GLY A 373 -3.30 32.73 0.74
CA GLY A 373 -3.58 31.56 1.57
C GLY A 373 -2.30 30.99 2.15
N GLY A 374 -2.37 30.45 3.37
CA GLY A 374 -1.23 29.82 4.04
C GLY A 374 -0.93 28.43 3.47
N ASP A 375 0.31 27.97 3.58
CA ASP A 375 0.68 26.62 3.15
C ASP A 375 0.08 25.55 4.07
N GLY A 376 -0.23 24.37 3.54
CA GLY A 376 -0.58 23.19 4.32
C GLY A 376 0.63 22.62 5.07
N GLY A 377 0.38 22.01 6.22
CA GLY A 377 1.41 21.37 7.01
C GLY A 377 1.90 20.05 6.40
N ASN A 378 3.15 19.68 6.60
CA ASN A 378 3.67 18.38 6.21
C ASN A 378 3.10 17.26 7.11
N GLY A 379 2.91 16.07 6.57
CA GLY A 379 2.53 14.89 7.35
C GLY A 379 3.70 14.26 8.11
N GLY A 380 3.37 13.52 9.17
CA GLY A 380 4.34 12.83 10.03
C GLY A 380 4.90 11.54 9.44
N ASN A 381 6.04 11.10 9.96
CA ASN A 381 6.69 9.85 9.60
C ASN A 381 6.37 8.70 10.57
N PRO A 382 6.33 7.44 10.10
CA PRO A 382 6.26 6.29 10.99
C PRO A 382 7.49 6.16 11.88
N GLY A 383 7.28 5.60 13.08
CA GLY A 383 8.34 5.23 14.00
C GLY A 383 9.02 3.92 13.57
N GLY A 384 10.04 3.52 14.32
CA GLY A 384 10.68 2.21 14.14
C GLY A 384 9.73 1.05 14.48
N VAL A 385 10.01 -0.14 13.96
CA VAL A 385 9.29 -1.37 14.31
C VAL A 385 10.00 -2.09 15.46
N GLY A 386 9.23 -2.82 16.28
CA GLY A 386 9.81 -3.67 17.31
C GLY A 386 10.44 -4.93 16.72
N ILE A 387 11.52 -5.41 17.33
CA ILE A 387 12.09 -6.71 16.94
C ILE A 387 11.30 -7.85 17.56
N GLY A 388 11.24 -8.99 16.87
CA GLY A 388 10.66 -10.20 17.45
C GLY A 388 11.54 -10.77 18.57
N GLY A 389 10.92 -11.38 19.56
CA GLY A 389 11.61 -12.09 20.63
C GLY A 389 12.24 -13.38 20.13
N ASN A 390 13.31 -13.84 20.79
CA ASN A 390 13.95 -15.11 20.45
C ASN A 390 13.08 -16.30 20.88
N GLY A 391 13.10 -17.37 20.08
CA GLY A 391 12.52 -18.64 20.50
C GLY A 391 13.29 -19.26 21.66
N GLY A 392 12.60 -19.99 22.53
CA GLY A 392 13.22 -20.69 23.65
C GLY A 392 13.96 -21.95 23.19
N GLY A 393 15.02 -22.31 23.91
CA GLY A 393 15.74 -23.57 23.66
C GLY A 393 14.88 -24.81 23.98
N ALA A 394 15.18 -25.93 23.32
CA ALA A 394 14.60 -27.23 23.70
C ALA A 394 15.11 -27.69 25.08
N GLY A 395 14.34 -28.53 25.77
CA GLY A 395 14.75 -29.10 27.06
C GLY A 395 15.87 -30.14 27.00
N GLY A 396 16.25 -30.57 25.79
CA GLY A 396 17.30 -31.54 25.51
C GLY A 396 17.19 -32.17 24.11
N PRO A 397 18.05 -33.14 23.76
CA PRO A 397 18.03 -33.80 22.44
C PRO A 397 16.65 -34.40 22.11
N GLY A 398 16.19 -34.23 20.87
CA GLY A 398 14.87 -34.70 20.44
C GLY A 398 13.70 -33.76 20.76
N GLY A 399 13.90 -32.70 21.55
CA GLY A 399 12.98 -31.57 21.61
C GLY A 399 13.29 -30.55 20.51
N THR A 400 12.28 -29.78 20.09
CA THR A 400 12.46 -28.72 19.08
C THR A 400 12.62 -27.35 19.76
N PRO A 401 13.62 -26.54 19.39
CA PRO A 401 13.66 -25.12 19.78
C PRO A 401 12.43 -24.37 19.27
N GLY A 402 12.03 -23.33 19.99
CA GLY A 402 11.00 -22.42 19.52
C GLY A 402 11.49 -21.56 18.37
N THR A 403 10.58 -21.12 17.52
CA THR A 403 10.87 -20.12 16.48
C THR A 403 10.98 -18.73 17.11
N SER A 404 11.85 -17.88 16.57
CA SER A 404 11.85 -16.45 16.91
C SER A 404 10.57 -15.79 16.38
N GLY A 405 10.11 -14.76 17.08
CA GLY A 405 8.97 -13.96 16.67
C GLY A 405 9.29 -13.14 15.42
N ALA A 406 8.24 -12.80 14.67
CA ALA A 406 8.37 -11.89 13.54
C ALA A 406 8.77 -10.49 14.02
N VAL A 407 9.53 -9.76 13.19
CA VAL A 407 9.74 -8.32 13.36
C VAL A 407 8.42 -7.60 13.08
N GLY A 408 8.16 -6.51 13.80
CA GLY A 408 7.02 -5.64 13.52
C GLY A 408 7.10 -5.04 12.12
N THR A 409 6.00 -4.44 11.69
CA THR A 409 5.88 -3.86 10.35
C THR A 409 5.44 -2.40 10.42
N VAL A 410 5.81 -1.63 9.41
CA VAL A 410 5.16 -0.35 9.12
C VAL A 410 3.98 -0.66 8.20
N ILE A 411 2.78 -0.23 8.58
CA ILE A 411 1.56 -0.50 7.81
C ILE A 411 1.59 0.34 6.52
N PRO A 412 1.69 -0.27 5.33
CA PRO A 412 1.71 0.48 4.07
C PRO A 412 0.41 1.28 3.88
N GLY A 413 0.52 2.51 3.38
CA GLY A 413 -0.63 3.38 3.11
C GLY A 413 -1.18 4.13 4.34
N ASN A 414 -0.59 3.93 5.52
CA ASN A 414 -1.01 4.57 6.77
C ASN A 414 -0.03 5.67 7.22
N GLY A 415 0.59 6.40 6.28
CA GLY A 415 1.50 7.51 6.57
C GLY A 415 0.76 8.84 6.74
N GLY A 416 1.37 9.78 7.46
CA GLY A 416 0.79 11.11 7.63
C GLY A 416 0.72 11.85 6.30
N ASN A 417 -0.48 12.24 5.88
CA ASN A 417 -0.71 12.98 4.65
C ASN A 417 -0.34 14.46 4.83
N GLY A 418 0.02 15.12 3.75
CA GLY A 418 0.19 16.57 3.74
C GLY A 418 -1.16 17.28 3.86
N GLY A 419 -1.17 18.40 4.56
CA GLY A 419 -2.32 19.27 4.73
C GLY A 419 -2.63 20.08 3.47
N ILE A 420 -3.88 20.53 3.35
CA ILE A 420 -4.34 21.33 2.22
C ILE A 420 -3.87 22.78 2.36
N GLY A 421 -3.45 23.41 1.27
CA GLY A 421 -3.15 24.84 1.25
C GLY A 421 -4.40 25.70 1.43
N GLY A 422 -4.26 26.83 2.12
CA GLY A 422 -5.35 27.78 2.36
C GLY A 422 -5.81 28.46 1.08
N GLN A 423 -7.09 28.82 1.02
CA GLN A 423 -7.63 29.58 -0.11
C GLN A 423 -7.04 30.98 -0.14
N GLY A 424 -6.87 31.56 -1.33
CA GLY A 424 -6.56 32.98 -1.48
C GLY A 424 -7.74 33.87 -1.11
N TYR A 425 -7.47 35.14 -0.81
CA TYR A 425 -8.49 36.13 -0.50
C TYR A 425 -9.51 36.31 -1.63
N ASP A 426 -10.77 36.00 -1.35
CA ASP A 426 -11.89 36.25 -2.26
C ASP A 426 -12.36 37.70 -2.15
N ALA A 427 -11.80 38.56 -3.01
CA ALA A 427 -12.16 39.97 -3.06
C ALA A 427 -13.58 40.17 -3.62
N ALA A 428 -14.09 39.28 -4.46
CA ALA A 428 -15.45 39.38 -5.01
C ALA A 428 -16.52 39.17 -3.92
N GLY A 429 -16.22 38.30 -2.95
CA GLY A 429 -17.07 38.03 -1.80
C GLY A 429 -16.98 39.07 -0.68
N ASP A 430 -16.01 40.00 -0.72
CA ASP A 430 -15.80 41.00 0.33
C ASP A 430 -16.52 42.33 0.01
N PRO A 431 -17.55 42.72 0.78
CA PRO A 431 -18.28 43.98 0.56
C PRO A 431 -17.43 45.24 0.74
N LEU A 432 -16.27 45.14 1.40
CA LEU A 432 -15.34 46.23 1.65
C LEU A 432 -14.26 46.34 0.55
N ALA A 433 -14.17 45.36 -0.35
CA ALA A 433 -13.22 45.39 -1.45
C ALA A 433 -13.56 46.54 -2.42
N GLY A 434 -12.55 47.38 -2.68
CA GLY A 434 -12.67 48.43 -3.69
C GLY A 434 -12.74 47.86 -5.11
N PRO A 435 -13.12 48.68 -6.11
CA PRO A 435 -13.00 48.31 -7.51
C PRO A 435 -11.56 47.94 -7.88
N ALA A 436 -11.40 47.05 -8.86
CA ALA A 436 -10.12 46.52 -9.34
C ALA A 436 -9.26 45.80 -8.28
N THR A 437 -9.85 45.36 -7.17
CA THR A 437 -9.16 44.55 -6.16
C THR A 437 -8.98 43.14 -6.72
N SER A 438 -7.73 42.70 -6.81
CA SER A 438 -7.39 41.37 -7.29
C SER A 438 -7.60 40.33 -6.19
N GLY A 439 -7.95 39.11 -6.60
CA GLY A 439 -8.02 37.99 -5.69
C GLY A 439 -6.64 37.57 -5.19
N GLY A 440 -6.61 37.02 -3.99
CA GLY A 440 -5.39 36.50 -3.38
C GLY A 440 -4.98 35.16 -3.96
N LYS A 441 -3.69 34.81 -3.90
CA LYS A 441 -3.20 33.51 -4.35
C LYS A 441 -3.49 32.42 -3.30
N GLY A 442 -3.71 31.19 -3.73
CA GLY A 442 -3.86 30.04 -2.85
C GLY A 442 -2.52 29.55 -2.30
N GLY A 443 -2.53 28.99 -1.09
CA GLY A 443 -1.35 28.42 -0.44
C GLY A 443 -0.96 27.05 -1.00
N HIS A 444 0.29 26.64 -0.81
CA HIS A 444 0.76 25.34 -1.27
C HIS A 444 0.22 24.20 -0.40
N GLY A 445 0.03 23.02 -0.99
CA GLY A 445 -0.24 21.81 -0.22
C GLY A 445 1.02 21.30 0.49
N GLY A 446 0.86 20.72 1.68
CA GLY A 446 1.95 20.15 2.45
C GLY A 446 2.48 18.85 1.85
N TYR A 447 3.74 18.51 2.16
CA TYR A 447 4.31 17.22 1.74
C TYR A 447 3.75 16.06 2.58
N GLY A 448 3.56 14.90 1.96
CA GLY A 448 3.28 13.67 2.69
C GLY A 448 4.51 13.20 3.49
N GLY A 449 4.27 12.64 4.67
CA GLY A 449 5.28 11.84 5.37
C GLY A 449 5.64 10.59 4.57
N SER A 450 6.61 9.79 5.02
CA SER A 450 7.21 8.70 4.23
C SER A 450 6.23 7.79 3.47
N TYR A 451 5.05 7.49 4.05
CA TYR A 451 3.98 6.67 3.45
C TYR A 451 2.70 7.47 3.16
N GLY A 452 2.73 8.78 3.34
CA GLY A 452 1.59 9.67 3.19
C GLY A 452 1.55 10.35 1.83
N ARG A 453 0.35 10.77 1.44
CA ARG A 453 0.10 11.50 0.20
C ARG A 453 0.43 12.98 0.37
N GLY A 454 0.70 13.65 -0.75
CA GLY A 454 0.82 15.10 -0.76
C GLY A 454 -0.54 15.79 -0.57
N GLY A 455 -0.54 16.94 0.08
CA GLY A 455 -1.72 17.77 0.27
C GLY A 455 -2.09 18.56 -0.98
N ALA A 456 -3.37 18.88 -1.17
CA ALA A 456 -3.80 19.71 -2.29
C ALA A 456 -3.38 21.17 -2.09
N GLY A 457 -3.11 21.89 -3.18
CA GLY A 457 -2.93 23.34 -3.15
C GLY A 457 -4.26 24.07 -2.96
N GLY A 458 -4.22 25.23 -2.33
CA GLY A 458 -5.38 26.10 -2.16
C GLY A 458 -5.77 26.78 -3.48
N ALA A 459 -7.06 27.02 -3.69
CA ALA A 459 -7.55 27.83 -4.79
C ALA A 459 -7.17 29.30 -4.62
N GLY A 460 -6.94 29.99 -5.74
CA GLY A 460 -6.87 31.44 -5.78
C GLY A 460 -8.24 32.07 -5.55
N GLY A 461 -8.26 33.26 -4.97
CA GLY A 461 -9.48 34.02 -4.72
C GLY A 461 -9.98 34.78 -5.95
N ASN A 462 -11.26 35.13 -5.96
CA ASN A 462 -11.87 35.87 -7.05
C ASN A 462 -11.67 37.39 -6.87
N ALA A 463 -11.75 38.12 -7.97
CA ALA A 463 -11.53 39.56 -8.00
C ALA A 463 -12.83 40.38 -8.07
N THR A 464 -12.78 41.64 -7.63
CA THR A 464 -13.80 42.63 -7.98
C THR A 464 -13.59 43.19 -9.38
N THR A 465 -14.61 43.82 -9.97
CA THR A 465 -14.57 44.36 -11.34
C THR A 465 -13.31 45.17 -11.63
N GLY A 466 -12.56 44.75 -12.65
CA GLY A 466 -11.28 45.32 -13.08
C GLY A 466 -10.04 44.61 -12.51
N GLY A 467 -10.21 43.76 -11.50
CA GLY A 467 -9.13 43.03 -10.83
C GLY A 467 -8.88 41.63 -11.41
N ASN A 468 -7.67 41.11 -11.23
CA ASN A 468 -7.30 39.78 -11.68
C ASN A 468 -7.61 38.73 -10.62
N GLY A 469 -8.03 37.54 -11.03
CA GLY A 469 -8.14 36.40 -10.13
C GLY A 469 -6.78 35.95 -9.60
N GLY A 470 -6.75 35.38 -8.40
CA GLY A 470 -5.52 34.88 -7.79
C GLY A 470 -5.08 33.55 -8.40
N ASP A 471 -3.78 33.28 -8.43
CA ASP A 471 -3.27 31.96 -8.85
C ASP A 471 -3.58 30.90 -7.79
N GLY A 472 -3.84 29.66 -8.22
CA GLY A 472 -3.93 28.51 -7.34
C GLY A 472 -2.56 28.05 -6.83
N GLY A 473 -2.52 27.50 -5.63
CA GLY A 473 -1.31 26.96 -5.01
C GLY A 473 -0.90 25.61 -5.60
N PHE A 474 0.41 25.32 -5.59
CA PHE A 474 0.93 24.00 -5.94
C PHE A 474 0.44 22.90 -4.98
N GLY A 475 0.20 21.70 -5.51
CA GLY A 475 0.02 20.51 -4.68
C GLY A 475 1.34 20.03 -4.07
N GLY A 476 1.28 19.45 -2.88
CA GLY A 476 2.45 18.88 -2.21
C GLY A 476 2.87 17.54 -2.79
N SER A 477 4.14 17.20 -2.71
CA SER A 477 4.63 15.87 -3.12
C SER A 477 4.28 14.78 -2.10
N SER A 478 4.14 13.55 -2.56
CA SER A 478 4.01 12.38 -1.67
C SER A 478 5.31 12.12 -0.91
N GLY A 479 5.24 11.34 0.17
CA GLY A 479 6.44 10.68 0.70
C GLY A 479 6.94 9.58 -0.24
N ALA A 480 8.14 9.08 0.06
CA ALA A 480 8.86 8.09 -0.76
C ALA A 480 8.12 6.76 -1.00
N PHE A 481 7.12 6.45 -0.18
CA PHE A 481 6.24 5.27 -0.29
C PHE A 481 4.75 5.66 -0.33
N GLY A 482 4.43 6.96 -0.37
CA GLY A 482 3.08 7.49 -0.31
C GLY A 482 2.30 7.35 -1.62
N GLY A 483 3.01 7.16 -2.73
CA GLY A 483 2.44 6.92 -4.05
C GLY A 483 1.87 8.18 -4.69
N VAL A 484 1.04 8.96 -4.00
CA VAL A 484 0.19 9.98 -4.64
C VAL A 484 0.57 11.41 -4.24
N GLY A 485 0.90 12.24 -5.24
CA GLY A 485 1.07 13.69 -5.07
C GLY A 485 -0.27 14.43 -4.99
N GLY A 486 -0.26 15.60 -4.35
CA GLY A 486 -1.46 16.43 -4.17
C GLY A 486 -1.86 17.18 -5.43
N ALA A 487 -3.15 17.44 -5.63
CA ALA A 487 -3.62 18.24 -6.76
C ALA A 487 -3.22 19.72 -6.59
N GLY A 488 -2.99 20.42 -7.70
CA GLY A 488 -2.84 21.87 -7.70
C GLY A 488 -4.19 22.57 -7.49
N GLY A 489 -4.16 23.73 -6.85
CA GLY A 489 -5.35 24.56 -6.60
C GLY A 489 -5.85 25.24 -7.88
N ALA A 490 -7.14 25.49 -7.98
CA ALA A 490 -7.70 26.26 -9.09
C ALA A 490 -7.29 27.74 -9.01
N GLY A 491 -7.14 28.41 -10.15
CA GLY A 491 -7.05 29.85 -10.20
C GLY A 491 -8.41 30.49 -9.94
N GLY A 492 -8.42 31.66 -9.31
CA GLY A 492 -9.65 32.43 -9.06
C GLY A 492 -10.11 33.21 -10.29
N ASP A 493 -11.37 33.63 -10.27
CA ASP A 493 -11.97 34.36 -11.38
C ASP A 493 -11.54 35.83 -11.39
N GLY A 494 -11.21 36.33 -12.59
CA GLY A 494 -11.08 37.76 -12.85
C GLY A 494 -12.45 38.39 -13.10
N ALA A 495 -12.56 39.71 -12.92
CA ALA A 495 -13.81 40.41 -13.15
C ALA A 495 -13.63 41.61 -14.08
N GLY A 496 -14.62 41.86 -14.94
CA GLY A 496 -14.52 42.86 -16.00
C GLY A 496 -13.30 42.61 -16.89
N THR A 497 -12.46 43.64 -17.06
CA THR A 497 -11.23 43.58 -17.87
C THR A 497 -10.09 42.77 -17.23
N GLY A 498 -10.24 42.35 -15.97
CA GLY A 498 -9.25 41.54 -15.29
C GLY A 498 -9.18 40.12 -15.83
N ASN A 499 -7.99 39.53 -15.75
CA ASN A 499 -7.74 38.16 -16.20
C ASN A 499 -8.06 37.15 -15.09
N GLY A 500 -8.41 35.93 -15.49
CA GLY A 500 -8.46 34.80 -14.55
C GLY A 500 -7.08 34.42 -14.04
N GLY A 501 -7.01 33.92 -12.81
CA GLY A 501 -5.77 33.42 -12.20
C GLY A 501 -5.34 32.08 -12.79
N ASN A 502 -4.05 31.77 -12.75
CA ASN A 502 -3.58 30.47 -13.25
C ASN A 502 -3.86 29.35 -12.24
N GLY A 503 -4.09 28.13 -12.72
CA GLY A 503 -4.13 26.95 -11.86
C GLY A 503 -2.74 26.57 -11.35
N GLY A 504 -2.67 26.04 -10.14
CA GLY A 504 -1.45 25.51 -9.55
C GLY A 504 -1.05 24.19 -10.19
N ALA A 505 0.26 23.91 -10.26
CA ALA A 505 0.75 22.58 -10.64
C ALA A 505 0.42 21.51 -9.58
N GLY A 506 0.21 20.28 -10.04
CA GLY A 506 0.10 19.12 -9.15
C GLY A 506 1.46 18.71 -8.57
N GLY A 507 1.44 18.12 -7.38
CA GLY A 507 2.64 17.63 -6.69
C GLY A 507 3.09 16.27 -7.20
N ASP A 508 4.35 15.92 -6.94
CA ASP A 508 4.94 14.68 -7.44
C ASP A 508 4.51 13.45 -6.63
N GLY A 509 4.29 12.34 -7.33
CA GLY A 509 4.04 11.02 -6.73
C GLY A 509 5.29 10.15 -6.77
N THR A 510 5.67 9.57 -5.62
CA THR A 510 6.84 8.69 -5.52
C THR A 510 6.51 7.38 -4.80
N SER A 511 7.09 6.27 -5.28
CA SER A 511 6.95 4.94 -4.69
C SER A 511 8.26 4.17 -4.81
N SER A 512 8.96 3.94 -3.69
CA SER A 512 10.30 3.34 -3.67
C SER A 512 10.35 1.86 -3.27
N GLY A 513 9.20 1.16 -3.21
CA GLY A 513 9.13 -0.27 -2.85
C GLY A 513 7.97 -1.01 -3.52
N ALA A 514 7.58 -2.19 -3.01
CA ALA A 514 6.39 -2.95 -3.47
C ALA A 514 5.05 -2.26 -3.14
N GLY A 515 5.09 -0.96 -2.85
CA GLY A 515 3.96 -0.13 -2.46
C GLY A 515 3.01 0.21 -3.61
N PRO A 516 2.05 1.12 -3.38
CA PRO A 516 1.06 1.52 -4.38
C PRO A 516 1.71 2.20 -5.59
N ALA A 517 0.92 2.36 -6.66
CA ALA A 517 1.33 3.12 -7.82
C ALA A 517 1.81 4.53 -7.43
N ALA A 518 2.89 4.99 -8.07
CA ALA A 518 3.30 6.38 -8.03
C ALA A 518 2.38 7.18 -8.96
N VAL A 519 1.63 8.14 -8.44
CA VAL A 519 0.67 8.95 -9.18
C VAL A 519 0.96 10.42 -8.92
N GLY A 520 1.30 11.16 -9.97
CA GLY A 520 1.43 12.62 -9.90
C GLY A 520 0.07 13.28 -9.69
N GLY A 521 0.04 14.36 -8.92
CA GLY A 521 -1.18 15.14 -8.70
C GLY A 521 -1.65 15.83 -9.98
N ALA A 522 -2.95 16.02 -10.14
CA ALA A 522 -3.48 16.79 -11.28
C ALA A 522 -3.14 18.29 -11.14
N GLY A 523 -2.94 18.98 -12.26
CA GLY A 523 -2.87 20.43 -12.29
C GLY A 523 -4.24 21.06 -12.02
N GLY A 524 -4.26 22.21 -11.35
CA GLY A 524 -5.45 22.98 -11.08
C GLY A 524 -5.99 23.68 -12.34
N ALA A 525 -7.29 23.94 -12.40
CA ALA A 525 -7.89 24.68 -13.50
C ALA A 525 -7.52 26.18 -13.43
N GLY A 526 -7.42 26.85 -14.57
CA GLY A 526 -7.33 28.31 -14.63
C GLY A 526 -8.69 28.97 -14.37
N GLY A 527 -8.68 30.16 -13.77
CA GLY A 527 -9.89 30.93 -13.49
C GLY A 527 -10.48 31.61 -14.72
N GLY A 528 -11.78 31.88 -14.69
CA GLY A 528 -12.53 32.52 -15.76
C GLY A 528 -12.56 34.05 -15.67
N THR A 529 -13.14 34.69 -16.69
CA THR A 529 -13.49 36.11 -16.70
C THR A 529 -14.47 36.42 -17.84
N ALA A 530 -15.25 37.49 -17.69
CA ALA A 530 -16.24 37.90 -18.68
C ALA A 530 -15.62 38.59 -19.91
N THR A 531 -14.62 39.46 -19.73
CA THR A 531 -14.02 40.22 -20.86
C THR A 531 -12.50 40.12 -20.96
N GLY A 532 -11.80 39.82 -19.87
CA GLY A 532 -10.35 39.56 -19.88
C GLY A 532 -9.97 38.21 -20.53
N ARG A 533 -8.72 37.79 -20.33
CA ARG A 533 -8.26 36.45 -20.70
C ARG A 533 -8.51 35.45 -19.56
N GLY A 534 -8.88 34.22 -19.92
CA GLY A 534 -8.91 33.11 -18.97
C GLY A 534 -7.50 32.77 -18.48
N GLY A 535 -7.40 32.31 -17.24
CA GLY A 535 -6.14 31.86 -16.65
C GLY A 535 -5.66 30.56 -17.29
N ASN A 536 -4.36 30.26 -17.23
CA ASN A 536 -3.85 28.99 -17.73
C ASN A 536 -4.12 27.86 -16.74
N GLY A 537 -4.31 26.63 -17.24
CA GLY A 537 -4.32 25.44 -16.39
C GLY A 537 -2.93 25.10 -15.87
N GLY A 538 -2.87 24.52 -14.67
CA GLY A 538 -1.63 24.07 -14.04
C GLY A 538 -1.10 22.79 -14.67
N ALA A 539 0.21 22.55 -14.58
CA ALA A 539 0.80 21.29 -15.03
C ALA A 539 0.47 20.12 -14.08
N GLY A 540 0.35 18.91 -14.59
CA GLY A 540 0.29 17.70 -13.77
C GLY A 540 1.65 17.35 -13.16
N GLY A 541 1.62 16.73 -11.97
CA GLY A 541 2.81 16.32 -11.23
C GLY A 541 3.52 15.11 -11.84
N PHE A 542 4.82 14.98 -11.58
CA PHE A 542 5.62 13.85 -12.02
C PHE A 542 5.33 12.59 -11.21
N ALA A 543 5.50 11.41 -11.81
CA ALA A 543 5.41 10.12 -11.10
C ALA A 543 6.70 9.32 -11.21
N SER A 544 7.20 8.81 -10.08
CA SER A 544 8.40 7.97 -10.01
C SER A 544 8.16 6.68 -9.21
N SER A 545 8.27 5.53 -9.86
CA SER A 545 8.23 4.22 -9.20
C SER A 545 9.58 3.51 -9.31
N ASN A 546 10.09 2.98 -8.19
CA ASN A 546 11.28 2.13 -8.15
C ASN A 546 10.96 0.65 -7.86
N GLY A 547 9.68 0.31 -7.71
CA GLY A 547 9.23 -1.04 -7.33
C GLY A 547 8.28 -1.67 -8.34
N ALA A 548 7.43 -2.58 -7.87
CA ALA A 548 6.47 -3.27 -8.73
C ALA A 548 5.26 -2.42 -9.12
N GLY A 549 5.01 -1.30 -8.44
CA GLY A 549 3.90 -0.40 -8.73
C GLY A 549 4.08 0.36 -10.05
N ASP A 550 2.96 0.70 -10.69
CA ASP A 550 2.93 1.56 -11.87
C ASP A 550 3.33 3.01 -11.53
N ALA A 551 3.82 3.76 -12.52
CA ALA A 551 4.04 5.20 -12.46
C ALA A 551 3.06 5.90 -13.40
N VAL A 552 2.25 6.83 -12.90
CA VAL A 552 1.21 7.55 -13.66
C VAL A 552 1.35 9.05 -13.43
N GLY A 553 1.76 9.78 -14.46
CA GLY A 553 1.89 11.24 -14.38
C GLY A 553 0.53 11.91 -14.21
N GLY A 554 0.49 13.04 -13.50
CA GLY A 554 -0.75 13.79 -13.27
C GLY A 554 -1.29 14.41 -14.56
N ALA A 555 -2.61 14.53 -14.70
CA ALA A 555 -3.19 15.28 -15.82
C ALA A 555 -2.93 16.78 -15.68
N GLY A 556 -2.80 17.48 -16.80
CA GLY A 556 -2.81 18.93 -16.83
C GLY A 556 -4.19 19.49 -16.48
N GLY A 557 -4.23 20.67 -15.87
CA GLY A 557 -5.47 21.38 -15.55
C GLY A 557 -6.05 22.08 -16.78
N ALA A 558 -7.37 22.25 -16.83
CA ALA A 558 -8.02 23.00 -17.89
C ALA A 558 -7.65 24.50 -17.82
N GLY A 559 -7.58 25.17 -18.98
CA GLY A 559 -7.56 26.64 -19.00
C GLY A 559 -8.89 27.24 -18.53
N GLY A 560 -8.88 28.53 -18.24
CA GLY A 560 -10.06 29.31 -17.91
C GLY A 560 -10.76 29.91 -19.14
N ILE A 561 -12.04 30.23 -19.00
CA ILE A 561 -12.84 30.87 -20.05
C ILE A 561 -12.61 32.39 -20.01
N GLY A 562 -12.38 33.01 -21.17
CA GLY A 562 -12.27 34.46 -21.30
C GLY A 562 -12.61 34.97 -22.69
N ALA A 563 -13.44 36.02 -22.79
CA ALA A 563 -13.80 36.60 -24.08
C ALA A 563 -12.63 37.32 -24.77
N GLY A 564 -11.67 37.85 -24.00
CA GLY A 564 -10.43 38.45 -24.51
C GLY A 564 -9.35 37.42 -24.90
N GLY A 565 -9.61 36.14 -24.66
CA GLY A 565 -8.76 35.02 -25.02
C GLY A 565 -8.96 33.85 -24.06
N GLY A 566 -8.98 32.63 -24.60
CA GLY A 566 -9.09 31.41 -23.81
C GLY A 566 -7.78 31.10 -23.08
N GLY A 567 -7.89 30.50 -21.89
CA GLY A 567 -6.74 30.00 -21.15
C GLY A 567 -6.09 28.82 -21.85
N ASN A 568 -4.76 28.71 -21.75
CA ASN A 568 -4.06 27.53 -22.24
C ASN A 568 -4.35 26.33 -21.32
N GLY A 569 -4.44 25.13 -21.91
CA GLY A 569 -4.47 23.89 -21.15
C GLY A 569 -3.11 23.59 -20.51
N GLY A 570 -3.13 23.00 -19.32
CA GLY A 570 -1.93 22.58 -18.60
C GLY A 570 -1.30 21.35 -19.25
N ALA A 571 0.03 21.24 -19.14
CA ALA A 571 0.76 20.04 -19.58
C ALA A 571 0.51 18.87 -18.63
N GLY A 572 0.48 17.65 -19.16
CA GLY A 572 0.48 16.44 -18.37
C GLY A 572 1.85 16.14 -17.76
N GLY A 573 1.87 15.58 -16.56
CA GLY A 573 3.08 15.19 -15.86
C GLY A 573 3.73 13.95 -16.48
N ALA A 574 5.06 13.87 -16.43
CA ALA A 574 5.77 12.69 -16.90
C ALA A 574 5.74 11.55 -15.87
N ALA A 575 6.04 10.32 -16.32
CA ALA A 575 6.11 9.14 -15.48
C ALA A 575 7.39 8.33 -15.74
N ALA A 576 8.10 7.95 -14.69
CA ALA A 576 9.26 7.08 -14.74
C ALA A 576 9.08 5.84 -13.87
N ASN A 577 9.39 4.66 -14.43
CA ASN A 577 9.42 3.41 -13.71
C ASN A 577 10.81 2.74 -13.81
N ASN A 578 11.50 2.64 -12.68
CA ASN A 578 12.78 1.97 -12.48
C ASN A 578 12.62 0.51 -12.02
N GLY A 579 11.40 0.06 -11.75
CA GLY A 579 11.10 -1.29 -11.27
C GLY A 579 10.46 -2.16 -12.36
N THR A 580 9.36 -2.84 -12.03
CA THR A 580 8.67 -3.79 -12.93
C THR A 580 7.27 -3.35 -13.35
N GLY A 581 6.77 -2.24 -12.81
CA GLY A 581 5.48 -1.66 -13.20
C GLY A 581 5.55 -0.84 -14.49
N ASN A 582 4.39 -0.47 -15.01
CA ASN A 582 4.24 0.37 -16.21
C ASN A 582 4.57 1.83 -15.92
N ALA A 583 4.82 2.61 -16.97
CA ALA A 583 4.90 4.06 -16.93
C ALA A 583 3.86 4.66 -17.89
N THR A 584 3.03 5.57 -17.39
CA THR A 584 1.99 6.26 -18.16
C THR A 584 2.09 7.75 -17.93
N GLY A 585 2.40 8.54 -18.96
CA GLY A 585 2.40 9.99 -18.88
C GLY A 585 0.98 10.54 -18.70
N GLY A 586 0.85 11.66 -17.99
CA GLY A 586 -0.43 12.34 -17.82
C GLY A 586 -0.89 13.02 -19.09
N ALA A 587 -2.20 13.15 -19.28
CA ALA A 587 -2.75 13.88 -20.42
C ALA A 587 -2.53 15.39 -20.29
N GLY A 588 -2.19 16.07 -21.38
CA GLY A 588 -2.30 17.51 -21.49
C GLY A 588 -3.77 17.91 -21.66
N ALA A 589 -4.15 19.04 -21.07
CA ALA A 589 -5.52 19.53 -21.17
C ALA A 589 -5.74 20.32 -22.46
N ASP A 590 -6.97 20.35 -22.95
CA ASP A 590 -7.32 21.16 -24.10
C ASP A 590 -7.21 22.66 -23.79
N GLY A 591 -6.86 23.43 -24.81
CA GLY A 591 -6.93 24.87 -24.79
C GLY A 591 -8.39 25.33 -24.87
N VAL A 592 -8.71 26.42 -24.17
CA VAL A 592 -10.09 26.90 -24.12
C VAL A 592 -10.43 27.72 -25.36
N THR A 593 -11.60 27.47 -25.95
CA THR A 593 -12.16 28.32 -27.00
C THR A 593 -12.50 29.70 -26.45
N ALA A 594 -12.00 30.74 -27.12
CA ALA A 594 -12.26 32.12 -26.77
C ALA A 594 -13.61 32.63 -27.29
N GLY A 595 -14.04 33.80 -26.79
CA GLY A 595 -15.10 34.58 -27.43
C GLY A 595 -14.68 35.08 -28.82
N LEU A 596 -15.64 35.57 -29.63
CA LEU A 596 -15.44 35.96 -31.04
C LEU A 596 -14.31 36.98 -31.30
N ALA A 597 -13.84 37.69 -30.27
CA ALA A 597 -12.78 38.70 -30.36
C ALA A 597 -11.42 38.26 -29.77
N GLY A 598 -11.36 37.11 -29.09
CA GLY A 598 -10.17 36.62 -28.39
C GLY A 598 -9.43 35.51 -29.12
N ASN A 599 -8.14 35.31 -28.82
CA ASN A 599 -7.38 34.16 -29.34
C ASN A 599 -7.74 32.89 -28.55
N GLY A 600 -7.85 31.76 -29.24
CA GLY A 600 -8.03 30.46 -28.60
C GLY A 600 -6.81 30.06 -27.77
N GLY A 601 -7.04 29.36 -26.66
CA GLY A 601 -5.98 28.84 -25.80
C GLY A 601 -5.22 27.71 -26.47
N LYS A 602 -3.93 27.56 -26.18
CA LYS A 602 -3.13 26.42 -26.63
C LYS A 602 -3.51 25.16 -25.87
N GLY A 603 -3.47 24.01 -26.54
CA GLY A 603 -3.53 22.70 -25.90
C GLY A 603 -2.25 22.41 -25.12
N GLY A 604 -2.38 21.68 -24.02
CA GLY A 604 -1.30 21.24 -23.18
C GLY A 604 -0.56 20.04 -23.76
N ASP A 605 0.74 19.96 -23.51
CA ASP A 605 1.56 18.83 -23.92
C ASP A 605 1.20 17.56 -23.13
N GLY A 606 1.25 16.40 -23.79
CA GLY A 606 1.15 15.10 -23.13
C GLY A 606 2.43 14.74 -22.37
N GLY A 607 2.31 14.17 -21.18
CA GLY A 607 3.45 13.77 -20.36
C GLY A 607 4.25 12.63 -20.99
N GLY A 608 5.57 12.63 -20.81
CA GLY A 608 6.44 11.53 -21.24
C GLY A 608 6.33 10.29 -20.33
N ALA A 609 6.61 9.10 -20.87
CA ALA A 609 6.69 7.85 -20.13
C ALA A 609 8.04 7.15 -20.31
N PHE A 610 8.65 6.73 -19.21
CA PHE A 610 10.00 6.19 -19.18
C PHE A 610 10.05 4.89 -18.37
N VAL A 611 10.29 3.76 -19.02
CA VAL A 611 10.68 2.51 -18.34
C VAL A 611 12.19 2.38 -18.45
N VAL A 612 12.92 2.49 -17.34
CA VAL A 612 14.39 2.58 -17.37
C VAL A 612 15.09 1.31 -16.90
N ASN A 613 14.35 0.33 -16.38
CA ASN A 613 14.90 -0.97 -16.02
C ASN A 613 15.08 -1.87 -17.24
N ALA A 614 16.34 -2.27 -17.49
CA ALA A 614 16.69 -3.09 -18.64
C ALA A 614 16.09 -4.50 -18.64
N LEU A 615 15.70 -5.02 -17.48
CA LEU A 615 15.09 -6.34 -17.31
C LEU A 615 13.56 -6.28 -17.30
N SER A 616 12.96 -5.10 -17.32
CA SER A 616 11.52 -4.94 -17.19
C SER A 616 10.78 -5.28 -18.48
N THR A 617 9.64 -5.94 -18.37
CA THR A 617 8.69 -6.19 -19.47
C THR A 617 7.57 -5.14 -19.50
N ALA A 618 7.68 -4.09 -18.70
CA ALA A 618 6.63 -3.11 -18.52
C ALA A 618 6.45 -2.16 -19.70
N LYS A 619 5.22 -1.67 -19.86
CA LYS A 619 4.83 -0.76 -20.93
C LYS A 619 5.14 0.69 -20.56
N ALA A 620 5.67 1.46 -21.53
CA ALA A 620 5.72 2.92 -21.49
C ALA A 620 4.64 3.52 -22.41
N THR A 621 3.72 4.31 -21.87
CA THR A 621 2.63 4.95 -22.62
C THR A 621 2.68 6.46 -22.43
N GLY A 622 2.92 7.23 -23.50
CA GLY A 622 2.88 8.69 -23.45
C GLY A 622 1.48 9.21 -23.11
N GLY A 623 1.41 10.40 -22.52
CA GLY A 623 0.16 11.09 -22.26
C GLY A 623 -0.43 11.69 -23.53
N VAL A 624 -1.75 11.78 -23.63
CA VAL A 624 -2.43 12.38 -24.80
C VAL A 624 -2.21 13.91 -24.80
N ALA A 625 -2.01 14.50 -25.97
CA ALA A 625 -1.92 15.94 -26.14
C ALA A 625 -3.30 16.61 -26.13
N GLY A 626 -3.38 17.83 -25.60
CA GLY A 626 -4.58 18.65 -25.69
C GLY A 626 -4.73 19.30 -27.06
N ILE A 627 -5.97 19.50 -27.51
CA ILE A 627 -6.28 20.27 -28.72
C ILE A 627 -6.19 21.78 -28.44
N GLY A 628 -5.87 22.57 -29.46
CA GLY A 628 -5.97 24.02 -29.39
C GLY A 628 -7.42 24.50 -29.43
N GLY A 629 -7.75 25.51 -28.63
CA GLY A 629 -9.07 26.13 -28.61
C GLY A 629 -9.30 27.05 -29.81
N ASP A 630 -10.56 27.28 -30.15
CA ASP A 630 -10.92 28.17 -31.25
C ASP A 630 -10.87 29.66 -30.83
N GLY A 631 -10.75 30.56 -31.80
CA GLY A 631 -10.82 32.00 -31.54
C GLY A 631 -10.71 32.84 -32.80
N ILE A 632 -10.40 34.14 -32.65
CA ILE A 632 -10.07 35.00 -33.80
C ILE A 632 -8.81 34.47 -34.51
N ASN A 633 -7.78 34.14 -33.72
CA ASN A 633 -6.72 33.21 -34.09
C ASN A 633 -6.92 31.92 -33.28
N GLY A 634 -6.74 30.78 -33.91
CA GLY A 634 -6.85 29.48 -33.25
C GLY A 634 -5.63 29.20 -32.36
N GLY A 635 -5.85 28.50 -31.25
CA GLY A 635 -4.79 28.02 -30.37
C GLY A 635 -4.02 26.86 -31.01
N ALA A 636 -2.72 26.75 -30.73
CA ALA A 636 -1.94 25.60 -31.18
C ALA A 636 -2.31 24.33 -30.39
N GLY A 637 -2.27 23.16 -31.02
CA GLY A 637 -2.38 21.87 -30.34
C GLY A 637 -1.10 21.53 -29.56
N GLY A 638 -1.24 20.74 -28.51
CA GLY A 638 -0.13 20.27 -27.67
C GLY A 638 0.69 19.17 -28.35
N THR A 639 1.92 18.99 -27.90
CA THR A 639 2.77 17.88 -28.34
C THR A 639 2.36 16.56 -27.69
N GLY A 640 2.42 15.46 -28.45
CA GLY A 640 2.15 14.11 -27.95
C GLY A 640 3.21 13.63 -26.96
N GLY A 641 2.77 12.89 -25.94
CA GLY A 641 3.65 12.28 -24.95
C GLY A 641 4.60 11.27 -25.59
N SER A 642 5.89 11.43 -25.31
CA SER A 642 6.92 10.49 -25.76
C SER A 642 6.98 9.23 -24.88
N ALA A 643 7.39 8.10 -25.45
CA ALA A 643 7.53 6.83 -24.74
C ALA A 643 8.94 6.25 -24.94
N PHE A 644 9.59 5.90 -23.83
CA PHE A 644 10.93 5.35 -23.77
C PHE A 644 10.94 4.04 -22.97
N THR A 645 11.63 3.02 -23.49
CA THR A 645 11.95 1.81 -22.71
C THR A 645 13.41 1.40 -22.87
N ALA A 646 14.06 1.10 -21.74
CA ALA A 646 15.29 0.34 -21.68
C ALA A 646 15.02 -1.17 -21.53
N GLY A 647 13.76 -1.57 -21.32
CA GLY A 647 13.36 -2.96 -21.14
C GLY A 647 12.92 -3.64 -22.44
N THR A 648 12.02 -4.61 -22.30
CA THR A 648 11.45 -5.42 -23.39
C THR A 648 9.94 -5.21 -23.57
N GLY A 649 9.32 -4.36 -22.76
CA GLY A 649 7.89 -4.02 -22.86
C GLY A 649 7.58 -2.97 -23.92
N ALA A 650 6.31 -2.87 -24.30
CA ALA A 650 5.86 -2.01 -25.39
C ALA A 650 6.10 -0.51 -25.12
N VAL A 651 6.35 0.26 -26.19
CA VAL A 651 6.39 1.72 -26.17
C VAL A 651 5.24 2.27 -27.01
N THR A 652 4.44 3.15 -26.44
CA THR A 652 3.25 3.72 -27.08
C THR A 652 3.25 5.23 -26.84
N PRO A 653 3.92 6.04 -27.68
CA PRO A 653 3.72 7.47 -27.65
C PRO A 653 2.32 7.83 -28.17
N THR A 654 1.98 9.10 -28.11
CA THR A 654 0.68 9.61 -28.57
C THR A 654 0.85 10.64 -29.68
N ASP A 655 -0.24 10.88 -30.40
CA ASP A 655 -0.30 11.87 -31.47
C ASP A 655 -0.31 13.29 -30.89
N GLY A 656 0.12 14.25 -31.73
CA GLY A 656 0.00 15.66 -31.41
C GLY A 656 -1.45 16.15 -31.50
N GLY A 657 -1.80 17.13 -30.67
CA GLY A 657 -3.13 17.72 -30.64
C GLY A 657 -3.43 18.52 -31.92
N ALA A 658 -4.70 18.57 -32.31
CA ALA A 658 -5.12 19.42 -33.42
C ALA A 658 -5.01 20.92 -33.04
N GLY A 659 -4.72 21.77 -34.02
CA GLY A 659 -4.83 23.21 -33.85
C GLY A 659 -6.29 23.68 -33.90
N GLY A 660 -6.63 24.70 -33.12
CA GLY A 660 -7.97 25.29 -33.08
C GLY A 660 -8.29 26.14 -34.31
N ALA A 661 -9.58 26.39 -34.54
CA ALA A 661 -10.06 27.20 -35.65
C ALA A 661 -9.84 28.71 -35.43
N GLY A 662 -9.63 29.44 -36.53
CA GLY A 662 -9.49 30.90 -36.58
C GLY A 662 -10.61 31.59 -37.36
N PHE A 663 -11.56 32.25 -36.69
CA PHE A 663 -12.74 32.86 -37.30
C PHE A 663 -12.55 34.32 -37.78
N GLY A 664 -11.30 34.79 -37.86
CA GLY A 664 -10.96 36.13 -38.37
C GLY A 664 -9.47 36.34 -38.66
N GLY A 665 -8.62 35.40 -38.24
CA GLY A 665 -7.17 35.40 -38.43
C GLY A 665 -6.63 33.98 -38.67
N THR A 666 -5.36 33.78 -38.36
CA THR A 666 -4.66 32.52 -38.65
C THR A 666 -5.11 31.42 -37.67
N ALA A 667 -5.40 30.24 -38.20
CA ALA A 667 -5.76 29.10 -37.38
C ALA A 667 -4.56 28.50 -36.64
N GLY A 668 -4.84 27.69 -35.62
CA GLY A 668 -3.82 27.07 -34.77
C GLY A 668 -2.99 26.04 -35.51
N ALA A 669 -1.69 25.97 -35.19
CA ALA A 669 -0.86 24.86 -35.67
C ALA A 669 -1.22 23.55 -34.95
N GLY A 670 -1.13 22.42 -35.63
CA GLY A 670 -1.16 21.10 -35.01
C GLY A 670 0.13 20.85 -34.21
N GLY A 671 0.01 20.10 -33.12
CA GLY A 671 1.14 19.72 -32.27
C GLY A 671 1.96 18.58 -32.86
N ALA A 672 3.21 18.46 -32.45
CA ALA A 672 4.07 17.35 -32.88
C ALA A 672 3.65 16.02 -32.24
N GLY A 673 3.84 14.91 -32.95
CA GLY A 673 3.66 13.56 -32.40
C GLY A 673 4.77 13.16 -31.43
N GLY A 674 4.45 12.30 -30.47
CA GLY A 674 5.39 11.82 -29.46
C GLY A 674 6.43 10.84 -30.03
N ASN A 675 7.65 10.87 -29.48
CA ASN A 675 8.73 9.99 -29.91
C ASN A 675 8.61 8.60 -29.26
N ALA A 676 8.95 7.54 -29.99
CA ALA A 676 9.10 6.18 -29.48
C ALA A 676 10.57 5.76 -29.46
N GLN A 677 11.09 5.33 -28.31
CA GLN A 677 12.48 4.93 -28.16
C GLN A 677 12.66 3.63 -27.39
N VAL A 678 13.44 2.70 -27.97
CA VAL A 678 13.87 1.44 -27.34
C VAL A 678 15.40 1.42 -27.29
N SER A 679 16.00 1.44 -26.11
CA SER A 679 17.47 1.44 -25.97
C SER A 679 18.08 0.05 -25.76
N ASN A 680 17.26 -0.98 -25.54
CA ASN A 680 17.70 -2.34 -25.27
C ASN A 680 18.08 -3.11 -26.54
N SER A 681 19.31 -3.61 -26.60
CA SER A 681 19.81 -4.37 -27.76
C SER A 681 19.16 -5.73 -27.98
N THR A 682 18.58 -6.30 -26.93
CA THR A 682 17.91 -7.60 -26.96
C THR A 682 16.40 -7.51 -27.21
N SER A 683 15.83 -6.30 -27.15
CA SER A 683 14.39 -6.11 -27.30
C SER A 683 13.91 -6.34 -28.73
N THR A 684 12.76 -7.00 -28.86
CA THR A 684 12.06 -7.23 -30.13
C THR A 684 10.93 -6.21 -30.36
N VAL A 685 10.79 -5.23 -29.46
CA VAL A 685 9.73 -4.21 -29.52
C VAL A 685 9.89 -3.38 -30.79
N ALA A 686 8.79 -3.18 -31.50
CA ALA A 686 8.72 -2.33 -32.68
C ALA A 686 8.19 -0.94 -32.28
N PRO A 687 9.06 0.08 -32.06
CA PRO A 687 8.59 1.42 -31.72
C PRO A 687 7.83 2.04 -32.90
N VAL A 688 6.65 2.61 -32.59
CA VAL A 688 5.86 3.41 -33.52
C VAL A 688 5.76 4.84 -32.99
N GLY A 689 6.26 5.82 -33.75
CA GLY A 689 6.16 7.25 -33.40
C GLY A 689 4.75 7.79 -33.58
N GLY A 690 4.34 8.75 -32.75
CA GLY A 690 3.02 9.38 -32.86
C GLY A 690 2.89 10.26 -34.10
N HIS A 691 1.69 10.39 -34.65
CA HIS A 691 1.41 11.26 -35.78
C HIS A 691 1.39 12.74 -35.36
N GLY A 692 1.75 13.62 -36.28
CA GLY A 692 1.57 15.05 -36.11
C GLY A 692 0.09 15.44 -36.14
N GLY A 693 -0.30 16.37 -35.29
CA GLY A 693 -1.66 16.90 -35.22
C GLY A 693 -2.03 17.70 -36.46
N THR A 694 -3.32 17.76 -36.80
CA THR A 694 -3.78 18.57 -37.94
C THR A 694 -3.75 20.05 -37.60
N GLY A 695 -3.40 20.90 -38.57
CA GLY A 695 -3.58 22.34 -38.47
C GLY A 695 -5.06 22.71 -38.47
N GLY A 696 -5.41 23.79 -37.75
CA GLY A 696 -6.77 24.28 -37.66
C GLY A 696 -7.25 24.96 -38.94
N PHE A 697 -8.57 25.08 -39.08
CA PHE A 697 -9.21 25.81 -40.17
C PHE A 697 -9.34 27.30 -39.88
N GLY A 698 -9.14 28.19 -40.86
CA GLY A 698 -9.33 29.62 -40.63
C GLY A 698 -9.26 30.50 -41.88
N THR A 699 -8.94 31.80 -41.74
CA THR A 699 -8.71 32.66 -42.92
C THR A 699 -7.40 32.27 -43.61
N ASN A 700 -6.34 32.12 -42.81
CA ASN A 700 -5.16 31.32 -43.13
C ASN A 700 -5.26 30.00 -42.37
N GLY A 701 -5.00 28.89 -43.07
CA GLY A 701 -4.97 27.57 -42.46
C GLY A 701 -3.76 27.38 -41.55
N GLY A 702 -3.92 26.59 -40.48
CA GLY A 702 -2.86 26.30 -39.53
C GLY A 702 -1.85 25.28 -40.09
N ARG A 703 -0.58 25.37 -39.71
CA ARG A 703 0.42 24.36 -40.09
C ARG A 703 0.11 23.01 -39.42
N GLY A 704 0.25 21.90 -40.13
CA GLY A 704 0.21 20.55 -39.56
C GLY A 704 1.45 20.27 -38.71
N GLY A 705 1.28 19.51 -37.63
CA GLY A 705 2.36 19.14 -36.71
C GLY A 705 3.31 18.12 -37.31
N ASP A 706 4.55 18.10 -36.84
CA ASP A 706 5.54 17.13 -37.32
C ASP A 706 5.29 15.74 -36.68
N GLY A 707 5.57 14.67 -37.42
CA GLY A 707 5.47 13.29 -36.93
C GLY A 707 6.59 12.94 -35.94
N GLY A 708 6.26 12.13 -34.94
CA GLY A 708 7.18 11.67 -33.89
C GLY A 708 8.22 10.68 -34.42
N ALA A 709 9.44 10.78 -33.91
CA ALA A 709 10.52 9.88 -34.29
C ALA A 709 10.34 8.47 -33.69
N ALA A 710 10.91 7.47 -34.35
CA ALA A 710 11.03 6.11 -33.83
C ALA A 710 12.50 5.66 -33.86
N SER A 711 13.01 5.18 -32.73
CA SER A 711 14.39 4.70 -32.62
C SER A 711 14.48 3.41 -31.83
N THR A 712 15.28 2.47 -32.31
CA THR A 712 15.55 1.21 -31.59
C THR A 712 17.01 0.79 -31.69
N SER A 713 17.55 0.38 -30.55
CA SER A 713 18.80 -0.38 -30.46
C SER A 713 18.56 -1.89 -30.52
N GLY A 714 17.30 -2.34 -30.57
CA GLY A 714 16.90 -3.74 -30.58
C GLY A 714 16.80 -4.37 -31.97
N THR A 715 15.98 -5.41 -32.07
CA THR A 715 15.75 -6.21 -33.28
C THR A 715 14.35 -6.01 -33.88
N GLY A 716 13.49 -5.20 -33.26
CA GLY A 716 12.20 -4.81 -33.81
C GLY A 716 12.30 -3.74 -34.91
N SER A 717 11.28 -3.63 -35.75
CA SER A 717 11.18 -2.57 -36.77
C SER A 717 10.90 -1.21 -36.12
N ALA A 718 11.50 -0.14 -36.64
CA ALA A 718 11.21 1.23 -36.19
C ALA A 718 10.31 1.92 -37.22
N THR A 719 9.13 2.38 -36.82
CA THR A 719 8.19 3.10 -37.69
C THR A 719 7.91 4.48 -37.12
N SER A 720 8.32 5.57 -37.75
CA SER A 720 8.01 6.90 -37.23
C SER A 720 6.63 7.39 -37.66
N GLY A 721 6.14 8.43 -36.99
CA GLY A 721 4.82 8.99 -37.28
C GLY A 721 4.81 9.85 -38.54
N THR A 722 3.66 9.94 -39.18
CA THR A 722 3.44 10.84 -40.33
C THR A 722 3.26 12.28 -39.88
N GLY A 723 3.61 13.24 -40.73
CA GLY A 723 3.27 14.64 -40.54
C GLY A 723 1.77 14.88 -40.60
N GLY A 724 1.28 15.82 -39.78
CA GLY A 724 -0.10 16.25 -39.76
C GLY A 724 -0.47 17.07 -41.00
N LYS A 725 -1.75 17.02 -41.39
CA LYS A 725 -2.24 17.84 -42.50
C LYS A 725 -2.25 19.32 -42.12
N GLY A 726 -1.89 20.18 -43.06
CA GLY A 726 -2.16 21.61 -42.96
C GLY A 726 -3.66 21.87 -42.99
N GLY A 727 -4.10 22.85 -42.21
CA GLY A 727 -5.50 23.23 -42.14
C GLY A 727 -5.95 24.04 -43.35
N ASP A 728 -7.25 23.99 -43.63
CA ASP A 728 -7.83 24.70 -44.77
C ASP A 728 -8.03 26.20 -44.45
N GLY A 729 -7.91 27.04 -45.48
CA GLY A 729 -8.16 28.48 -45.44
C GLY A 729 -9.41 28.88 -46.23
N THR A 730 -10.13 29.90 -45.78
CA THR A 730 -11.34 30.41 -46.47
C THR A 730 -11.08 31.52 -47.48
N GLY A 731 -9.95 32.22 -47.36
CA GLY A 731 -9.61 33.34 -48.26
C GLY A 731 -8.12 33.72 -48.31
N GLY A 732 -7.29 33.17 -47.43
CA GLY A 732 -5.85 33.39 -47.39
C GLY A 732 -5.03 32.19 -47.90
N ILE A 733 -3.91 31.90 -47.24
CA ILE A 733 -3.03 30.76 -47.59
C ILE A 733 -3.44 29.52 -46.80
N GLY A 734 -3.48 28.37 -47.46
CA GLY A 734 -3.69 27.08 -46.81
C GLY A 734 -2.50 26.72 -45.91
N GLY A 735 -2.75 26.00 -44.82
CA GLY A 735 -1.69 25.62 -43.90
C GLY A 735 -0.67 24.69 -44.56
N SER A 736 0.61 24.80 -44.23
CA SER A 736 1.59 23.82 -44.70
C SER A 736 1.39 22.48 -43.99
N GLY A 737 1.66 21.36 -44.66
CA GLY A 737 1.75 20.06 -44.02
C GLY A 737 2.92 19.99 -43.03
N GLY A 738 2.80 19.11 -42.04
CA GLY A 738 3.88 18.79 -41.11
C GLY A 738 4.89 17.82 -41.71
N ASN A 739 6.10 17.80 -41.19
CA ASN A 739 7.13 16.89 -41.68
C ASN A 739 6.92 15.47 -41.11
N GLY A 740 7.29 14.44 -41.87
CA GLY A 740 7.31 13.07 -41.39
C GLY A 740 8.43 12.83 -40.37
N GLY A 741 8.17 11.97 -39.38
CA GLY A 741 9.13 11.65 -38.33
C GLY A 741 10.31 10.83 -38.85
N THR A 742 11.43 10.82 -38.13
CA THR A 742 12.61 10.02 -38.50
C THR A 742 12.56 8.62 -37.90
N ALA A 743 12.98 7.61 -38.65
CA ALA A 743 13.08 6.23 -38.19
C ALA A 743 14.55 5.77 -38.15
N SER A 744 14.98 5.20 -37.03
CA SER A 744 16.38 4.78 -36.85
C SER A 744 16.52 3.41 -36.16
N ILE A 745 17.43 2.59 -36.70
CA ILE A 745 17.87 1.32 -36.09
C ILE A 745 19.39 1.39 -35.91
N SER A 746 19.88 1.39 -34.67
CA SER A 746 21.31 1.49 -34.38
C SER A 746 22.01 0.12 -34.26
N ASN A 747 21.23 -0.97 -34.17
CA ASN A 747 21.75 -2.31 -33.97
C ASN A 747 22.38 -2.91 -35.23
N GLY A 748 23.69 -3.19 -35.16
CA GLY A 748 24.48 -3.82 -36.20
C GLY A 748 23.96 -5.17 -36.70
N THR A 749 23.25 -5.92 -35.85
CA THR A 749 22.78 -7.28 -36.15
C THR A 749 21.31 -7.34 -36.53
N SER A 750 20.58 -6.23 -36.46
CA SER A 750 19.15 -6.22 -36.76
C SER A 750 18.88 -6.41 -38.25
N THR A 751 17.91 -7.27 -38.56
CA THR A 751 17.38 -7.48 -39.92
C THR A 751 16.07 -6.71 -40.13
N ALA A 752 15.62 -5.94 -39.15
CA ALA A 752 14.34 -5.25 -39.18
C ALA A 752 14.36 -3.99 -40.04
N THR A 753 13.17 -3.50 -40.38
CA THR A 753 13.00 -2.35 -41.29
C THR A 753 12.86 -1.06 -40.51
N ALA A 754 13.56 -0.01 -40.94
CA ALA A 754 13.31 1.36 -40.51
C ALA A 754 12.39 2.04 -41.52
N THR A 755 11.16 2.38 -41.11
CA THR A 755 10.15 3.04 -41.95
C THR A 755 9.90 4.44 -41.44
N ALA A 756 10.29 5.44 -42.21
CA ALA A 756 10.06 6.83 -41.86
C ALA A 756 8.66 7.28 -42.31
N GLY A 757 8.06 8.20 -41.56
CA GLY A 757 6.73 8.71 -41.83
C GLY A 757 6.68 9.66 -43.03
N ASP A 758 5.53 9.69 -43.68
CA ASP A 758 5.26 10.61 -44.78
C ASP A 758 5.07 12.05 -44.31
N GLY A 759 5.37 13.00 -45.20
CA GLY A 759 5.02 14.40 -45.01
C GLY A 759 3.51 14.62 -45.11
N GLY A 760 2.98 15.51 -44.27
CA GLY A 760 1.58 15.88 -44.27
C GLY A 760 1.19 16.64 -45.54
N ALA A 761 -0.07 16.51 -45.96
CA ALA A 761 -0.60 17.31 -47.07
C ALA A 761 -0.74 18.78 -46.66
N GLY A 762 -0.53 19.70 -47.60
CA GLY A 762 -0.89 21.11 -47.45
C GLY A 762 -2.41 21.31 -47.49
N GLY A 763 -2.89 22.31 -46.75
CA GLY A 763 -4.30 22.69 -46.70
C GLY A 763 -4.74 23.47 -47.92
N LYS A 764 -6.04 23.43 -48.21
CA LYS A 764 -6.65 24.12 -49.36
C LYS A 764 -7.05 25.54 -48.98
N ALA A 765 -6.88 26.52 -49.87
CA ALA A 765 -7.36 27.88 -49.64
C ALA A 765 -7.41 28.71 -50.93
N ALA A 766 -7.34 30.05 -50.84
CA ALA A 766 -7.15 30.90 -52.01
C ALA A 766 -5.81 30.58 -52.68
N ASN A 767 -4.72 30.55 -51.91
CA ASN A 767 -3.46 29.93 -52.31
C ASN A 767 -3.26 28.64 -51.51
N GLY A 768 -2.98 27.53 -52.18
CA GLY A 768 -2.76 26.24 -51.52
C GLY A 768 -1.53 26.23 -50.61
N GLY A 769 -1.60 25.49 -49.50
CA GLY A 769 -0.47 25.31 -48.59
C GLY A 769 0.56 24.30 -49.10
N ASN A 770 1.83 24.45 -48.73
CA ASN A 770 2.86 23.51 -49.15
C ASN A 770 2.72 22.14 -48.45
N GLY A 771 3.07 21.05 -49.13
CA GLY A 771 3.22 19.74 -48.51
C GLY A 771 4.44 19.69 -47.58
N GLY A 772 4.37 18.86 -46.53
CA GLY A 772 5.49 18.64 -45.61
C GLY A 772 6.53 17.68 -46.17
N THR A 773 7.75 17.72 -45.64
CA THR A 773 8.82 16.82 -46.10
C THR A 773 8.62 15.39 -45.56
N GLY A 774 9.04 14.38 -46.32
CA GLY A 774 9.10 13.00 -45.89
C GLY A 774 10.21 12.76 -44.87
N GLY A 775 9.97 11.86 -43.92
CA GLY A 775 10.92 11.52 -42.87
C GLY A 775 12.13 10.74 -43.38
N SER A 776 13.26 10.87 -42.69
CA SER A 776 14.48 10.10 -43.02
C SER A 776 14.51 8.75 -42.30
N ALA A 777 14.92 7.70 -43.01
CA ALA A 777 15.09 6.34 -42.50
C ALA A 777 16.58 5.96 -42.48
N THR A 778 17.09 5.56 -41.31
CA THR A 778 18.49 5.19 -41.12
C THR A 778 18.61 3.81 -40.46
N THR A 779 19.50 2.96 -40.96
CA THR A 779 19.83 1.68 -40.29
C THR A 779 21.33 1.41 -40.27
N ASN A 780 21.79 0.92 -39.12
CA ASN A 780 23.07 0.25 -38.97
C ASN A 780 22.92 -1.29 -39.05
N GLY A 781 21.72 -1.81 -39.29
CA GLY A 781 21.46 -3.23 -39.49
C GLY A 781 21.66 -3.68 -40.94
N THR A 782 21.13 -4.86 -41.23
CA THR A 782 21.08 -5.46 -42.58
C THR A 782 19.67 -5.43 -43.20
N GLY A 783 18.68 -4.90 -42.47
CA GLY A 783 17.30 -4.76 -42.94
C GLY A 783 17.07 -3.55 -43.86
N HIS A 784 15.82 -3.40 -44.31
CA HIS A 784 15.43 -2.34 -45.25
C HIS A 784 15.31 -0.95 -44.58
N VAL A 785 15.46 0.09 -45.40
CA VAL A 785 15.13 1.48 -45.05
C VAL A 785 14.07 1.99 -46.02
N ASN A 786 12.92 2.39 -45.49
CA ASN A 786 11.81 2.96 -46.25
C ASN A 786 11.68 4.43 -45.82
N PRO A 787 12.32 5.38 -46.52
CA PRO A 787 12.14 6.80 -46.23
C PRO A 787 10.72 7.26 -46.55
N GLY A 788 10.28 8.33 -45.89
CA GLY A 788 8.95 8.89 -46.09
C GLY A 788 8.81 9.58 -47.45
N THR A 789 7.60 9.60 -47.96
CA THR A 789 7.22 10.38 -49.13
C THR A 789 6.92 11.83 -48.75
N GLY A 790 7.20 12.75 -49.67
CA GLY A 790 6.82 14.15 -49.53
C GLY A 790 5.31 14.33 -49.60
N GLY A 791 4.78 15.22 -48.76
CA GLY A 791 3.36 15.52 -48.72
C GLY A 791 2.88 16.23 -49.97
N ARG A 792 1.63 16.01 -50.36
CA ARG A 792 1.01 16.73 -51.49
C ARG A 792 0.76 18.19 -51.11
N GLY A 793 1.02 19.12 -52.03
CA GLY A 793 0.61 20.52 -51.90
C GLY A 793 -0.91 20.70 -51.97
N GLY A 794 -1.43 21.64 -51.20
CA GLY A 794 -2.85 21.96 -51.13
C GLY A 794 -3.37 22.66 -52.39
N ASP A 795 -4.67 22.53 -52.65
CA ASP A 795 -5.30 23.15 -53.81
C ASP A 795 -5.65 24.63 -53.53
N GLY A 796 -5.44 25.49 -54.53
CA GLY A 796 -5.83 26.89 -54.57
C GLY A 796 -7.11 27.09 -55.38
N PHE A 797 -8.17 27.64 -54.79
CA PHE A 797 -9.45 27.81 -55.50
C PHE A 797 -9.54 29.13 -56.30
N VAL A 798 -8.72 30.13 -55.96
CA VAL A 798 -8.66 31.43 -56.66
C VAL A 798 -7.23 31.93 -56.85
N GLY A 799 -6.23 31.07 -56.67
CA GLY A 799 -4.81 31.41 -56.68
C GLY A 799 -3.96 30.18 -57.00
N ALA A 800 -2.64 30.25 -56.75
CA ALA A 800 -1.74 29.14 -57.06
C ALA A 800 -1.96 27.96 -56.07
N GLY A 801 -1.75 26.73 -56.57
CA GLY A 801 -1.62 25.57 -55.68
C GLY A 801 -0.35 25.65 -54.83
N GLY A 802 -0.30 24.86 -53.75
CA GLY A 802 0.89 24.74 -52.90
C GLY A 802 1.95 23.81 -53.48
N ALA A 803 3.22 24.02 -53.17
CA ALA A 803 4.29 23.12 -53.61
C ALA A 803 4.18 21.74 -52.96
N GLY A 804 4.62 20.70 -53.65
CA GLY A 804 4.83 19.38 -53.04
C GLY A 804 6.01 19.39 -52.07
N GLY A 805 5.95 18.57 -51.03
CA GLY A 805 7.05 18.42 -50.07
C GLY A 805 8.16 17.52 -50.59
N ASP A 806 9.38 17.68 -50.09
CA ASP A 806 10.51 16.84 -50.49
C ASP A 806 10.41 15.41 -49.93
N GLY A 807 10.95 14.43 -50.65
CA GLY A 807 11.06 13.05 -50.17
C GLY A 807 12.17 12.87 -49.13
N GLY A 808 12.01 11.86 -48.26
CA GLY A 808 12.94 11.58 -47.17
C GLY A 808 14.24 10.88 -47.58
N ASN A 809 15.26 10.98 -46.74
CA ASN A 809 16.55 10.34 -47.01
C ASN A 809 16.60 8.89 -46.54
N ALA A 810 17.26 8.02 -47.30
CA ALA A 810 17.51 6.62 -46.97
C ALA A 810 19.01 6.38 -46.73
N THR A 811 19.38 5.98 -45.51
CA THR A 811 20.79 5.81 -45.13
C THR A 811 21.05 4.43 -44.52
N ILE A 812 22.01 3.68 -45.09
CA ILE A 812 22.51 2.42 -44.56
C ILE A 812 24.00 2.57 -44.21
N THR A 813 24.37 2.39 -42.95
CA THR A 813 25.76 2.59 -42.49
C THR A 813 26.55 1.29 -42.30
N ASN A 814 25.93 0.13 -42.55
CA ASN A 814 26.54 -1.17 -42.29
C ASN A 814 27.15 -1.80 -43.55
N ALA A 815 28.48 -1.94 -43.56
CA ALA A 815 29.26 -2.53 -44.64
C ALA A 815 28.83 -3.95 -45.05
N ASN A 816 28.16 -4.68 -44.16
CA ASN A 816 27.68 -6.04 -44.40
C ASN A 816 26.26 -6.08 -45.01
N SER A 817 25.58 -4.94 -45.15
CA SER A 817 24.26 -4.89 -45.77
C SER A 817 24.34 -5.08 -47.28
N THR A 818 23.42 -5.88 -47.82
CA THR A 818 23.22 -6.10 -49.26
C THR A 818 21.99 -5.36 -49.81
N VAL A 819 21.32 -4.56 -48.97
CA VAL A 819 20.13 -3.81 -49.37
C VAL A 819 20.53 -2.57 -50.16
N SER A 820 19.87 -2.35 -51.29
CA SER A 820 20.00 -1.14 -52.10
C SER A 820 18.98 -0.09 -51.65
N PRO A 821 19.38 0.99 -50.95
CA PRO A 821 18.44 1.99 -50.47
C PRO A 821 17.91 2.86 -51.62
N VAL A 822 16.64 3.23 -51.52
CA VAL A 822 15.97 4.16 -52.44
C VAL A 822 15.49 5.36 -51.65
N GLY A 823 15.81 6.58 -52.10
CA GLY A 823 15.33 7.83 -51.49
C GLY A 823 13.81 7.97 -51.62
N GLY A 824 13.20 8.72 -50.72
CA GLY A 824 11.75 8.93 -50.70
C GLY A 824 11.28 9.72 -51.92
N THR A 825 10.05 9.48 -52.37
CA THR A 825 9.48 10.25 -53.49
C THR A 825 9.07 11.65 -53.04
N GLY A 826 9.28 12.65 -53.88
CA GLY A 826 8.72 13.98 -53.73
C GLY A 826 7.20 13.96 -53.78
N GLY A 827 6.56 14.94 -53.14
CA GLY A 827 5.13 15.12 -53.15
C GLY A 827 4.65 15.81 -54.42
N ALA A 828 3.43 15.51 -54.85
CA ALA A 828 2.81 16.24 -55.95
C ALA A 828 2.47 17.70 -55.54
N GLY A 829 2.58 18.64 -56.48
CA GLY A 829 2.07 19.99 -56.30
C GLY A 829 0.54 20.04 -56.26
N GLY A 830 0.00 21.10 -55.67
CA GLY A 830 -1.43 21.39 -55.65
C GLY A 830 -1.95 21.98 -56.96
N THR A 831 -3.27 21.91 -57.15
CA THR A 831 -3.96 22.50 -58.31
C THR A 831 -4.35 23.97 -58.03
N GLY A 832 -4.47 24.82 -59.07
CA GLY A 832 -4.80 26.26 -58.96
C GLY A 832 -5.62 26.75 -60.17
N ILE A 833 -6.41 27.83 -60.02
CA ILE A 833 -7.43 28.25 -61.02
C ILE A 833 -7.10 29.56 -61.78
N ASP A 834 -6.13 30.37 -61.33
CA ASP A 834 -6.09 31.76 -61.80
C ASP A 834 -5.79 31.99 -63.31
N ASN A 835 -6.65 32.84 -63.87
CA ASN A 835 -6.94 33.18 -65.28
C ASN A 835 -5.73 33.26 -66.24
N GLY A 836 -5.57 32.27 -67.13
CA GLY A 836 -4.80 32.40 -68.37
C GLY A 836 -3.63 31.43 -68.59
N GLY A 837 -3.26 30.61 -67.62
CA GLY A 837 -2.27 29.56 -67.81
C GLY A 837 -2.13 28.70 -66.57
N VAL A 838 -2.45 27.41 -66.69
CA VAL A 838 -2.37 26.43 -65.59
C VAL A 838 -0.91 26.33 -65.11
N PHE A 839 -0.56 27.09 -64.08
CA PHE A 839 0.64 26.78 -63.30
C PHE A 839 0.26 25.77 -62.24
N SER A 840 0.53 24.49 -62.53
CA SER A 840 0.68 23.49 -61.48
C SER A 840 1.81 23.95 -60.55
N ALA A 841 1.57 23.93 -59.25
CA ALA A 841 2.64 24.16 -58.31
C ALA A 841 3.76 23.13 -58.53
N ARG A 842 5.01 23.52 -58.25
CA ARG A 842 6.16 22.62 -58.40
C ARG A 842 5.96 21.38 -57.51
N GLY A 843 6.21 20.20 -58.06
CA GLY A 843 6.40 18.97 -57.28
C GLY A 843 7.59 19.12 -56.34
N GLY A 844 7.64 18.29 -55.30
CA GLY A 844 8.75 18.22 -54.37
C GLY A 844 9.98 17.57 -55.00
N THR A 845 11.15 17.75 -54.40
CA THR A 845 12.34 17.02 -54.83
C THR A 845 12.36 15.61 -54.24
N GLY A 846 12.95 14.65 -54.95
CA GLY A 846 13.18 13.30 -54.41
C GLY A 846 14.27 13.29 -53.34
N GLY A 847 14.17 12.40 -52.36
CA GLY A 847 15.13 12.27 -51.26
C GLY A 847 16.46 11.64 -51.68
N THR A 848 17.50 11.80 -50.87
CA THR A 848 18.82 11.20 -51.15
C THR A 848 18.90 9.76 -50.63
N ALA A 849 19.77 8.95 -51.25
CA ALA A 849 20.08 7.61 -50.77
C ALA A 849 21.59 7.45 -50.57
N GLN A 850 21.99 6.82 -49.47
CA GLN A 850 23.38 6.56 -49.12
C GLN A 850 23.53 5.15 -48.56
N THR A 851 24.57 4.44 -48.98
CA THR A 851 24.92 3.11 -48.46
C THR A 851 26.42 2.99 -48.28
N ILE A 852 26.84 2.40 -47.16
CA ILE A 852 28.19 1.91 -46.94
C ILE A 852 28.09 0.39 -47.08
N SER A 853 28.45 -0.18 -48.24
CA SER A 853 28.34 -1.63 -48.51
C SER A 853 29.65 -2.15 -49.12
N SER A 854 30.07 -3.34 -48.69
CA SER A 854 31.19 -4.09 -49.26
C SER A 854 30.76 -4.99 -50.45
N SER A 855 29.46 -5.08 -50.73
CA SER A 855 28.91 -5.88 -51.84
C SER A 855 28.94 -5.12 -53.17
N ALA A 856 29.43 -5.80 -54.22
CA ALA A 856 29.53 -5.24 -55.57
C ALA A 856 28.16 -5.06 -56.27
N THR A 857 27.07 -5.59 -55.70
CA THR A 857 25.71 -5.53 -56.29
C THR A 857 24.81 -4.47 -55.64
N THR A 858 25.30 -3.78 -54.60
CA THR A 858 24.51 -2.79 -53.88
C THR A 858 24.58 -1.43 -54.60
N THR A 859 23.43 -0.81 -54.86
CA THR A 859 23.34 0.53 -55.46
C THR A 859 22.51 1.46 -54.58
N ALA A 860 22.91 2.72 -54.44
CA ALA A 860 22.07 3.76 -53.82
C ALA A 860 21.36 4.55 -54.91
N THR A 861 20.02 4.60 -54.86
CA THR A 861 19.20 5.29 -55.87
C THR A 861 18.47 6.47 -55.22
N GLY A 862 18.66 7.68 -55.74
CA GLY A 862 17.88 8.84 -55.29
C GLY A 862 16.38 8.67 -55.52
N GLY A 863 15.57 9.39 -54.77
CA GLY A 863 14.11 9.38 -54.91
C GLY A 863 13.66 10.07 -56.20
N MET A 864 12.45 9.73 -56.65
CA MET A 864 11.77 10.43 -57.75
C MET A 864 11.14 11.73 -57.22
N GLY A 865 11.30 12.84 -57.94
CA GLY A 865 10.63 14.12 -57.65
C GLY A 865 9.24 14.22 -58.26
#